data_AF-A0A1G1C2M6-F1
#
_entry.id   AF-A0A1G1C2M6-F1
#
_cell.length_a   1.000
_cell.length_b   1.000
_cell.length_c   1.000
_cell.angle_alpha   90.00
_cell.angle_beta   90.00
_cell.angle_gamma   90.00
#
_symmetry.space_group_name_H-M   'P 1'
#
loop_
_entity.id
_entity.type
_entity.pdbx_description
1 polymer ?
#
loop_
_entity_poly.entity_id
_entity_poly.type
_entity_poly.pdbx_seq_one_letter_code
_entity_poly.pdbx_strand_id
1 'polypeptide(L)'
;MNDRAKITVRALLLGALFTVFFAVVTVYFENRKNNIFTATQVAPLPYVLLFVMVLMLNPLCRLVRAVKPFTITEILVIFMMGSVSAGISTFGLASQVVPVISSLFNQHWNNDQSEWDVYVEPFVNEAFFISEPGTTAAAGEYRTSLMALRDLQKVYDTAANHVRCRKALVESESSLHTLEVDTGADPLALNRARQTLSTARQAAEQAGKFWEALRAAHHMQEAPDVMNSYPARIAAQAEDMNQKKSRLVVLENAAFERVDVFRRGLPESLRAFPGFIPIAGESFSIYTGRVRRLRDGTAAYRRLHAAAVTIDAESAPAADAWRAAVDRIQRALDLLQPLGRQDALLAQKADNDREWERLNRQLLGKRGDLKQAREERRAAPASEFGRLDRLVSRFVAEEKDLQRDLVKLGLVREQIQIQLTATGMVAATATDIEKIRQQLAGMSPSDPARSGAARELRVCLARFAGFDASFRRFVIGDVPWRVWARPVLLWFVLVGLTYLVLMSFNVLIFRQWAHNERLVYPLAELPEILAGHTDEDKSGLAWVPSVFRSGLFWVGFAISASVMGWNLLCYAQRVPGGQVLNLTNSWSSYIINSPLQGLLPGARSPIFFTLIGLTFLVPAKISFSLWFFYVLYMCQLLVMVWSGYGVNENSFPTEWWYTFNFRMAEAGGAMMVFAIVVLYKCRKYLLCCVTPASVGDLEPPEQKELRISSFLFLAGSAVLILLLWLGMGANVYYTLFAYFVIMVLTIGLVRAVAEGGILGFQAWVSPFHFVRSLFGMNKTWTCPSLFAPLMVFYSVMFLDLKTFIAPGMANCIKIRDDLKMERLRFHLAIWLAILLAMVSAVVYHIMLAYSRGADSMHNWFYSSFPRLLFDSVCSTTKSMPVDTAHCGWWVLAGGAVMAALLYLRAMWFWLPHPIGLIMLVNPIMATYWFSILLGWLAKSLVTKYGNKDTYRHVRKLFIGLIVGEFFIVVMALVVAYMLDVRVPIDLNR
;
A
#
# COMPACT_ATOMS: atom_id res chain seq x y z
N MET A 1 0.09 -41.17 -23.64
CA MET A 1 0.70 -40.51 -22.46
C MET A 1 1.79 -39.54 -22.92
N ASN A 2 1.47 -38.27 -23.26
CA ASN A 2 2.35 -37.07 -23.15
C ASN A 2 1.82 -35.77 -23.83
N ASP A 3 0.51 -35.59 -24.02
CA ASP A 3 -0.03 -34.31 -24.56
C ASP A 3 -0.25 -33.25 -23.46
N ARG A 4 0.75 -33.00 -22.62
CA ARG A 4 0.75 -31.80 -21.75
C ARG A 4 1.38 -30.64 -22.48
N ALA A 5 0.73 -29.48 -22.43
CA ALA A 5 1.28 -28.27 -23.05
C ALA A 5 2.59 -27.89 -22.34
N LYS A 6 3.71 -27.92 -23.07
CA LYS A 6 5.04 -27.65 -22.52
C LYS A 6 5.23 -26.14 -22.32
N ILE A 7 5.62 -25.75 -21.11
CA ILE A 7 6.07 -24.38 -20.81
C ILE A 7 7.50 -24.22 -21.35
N THR A 8 7.70 -23.28 -22.27
CA THR A 8 8.99 -23.03 -22.93
C THR A 8 9.87 -22.07 -22.11
N VAL A 9 11.19 -22.20 -22.23
CA VAL A 9 12.15 -21.28 -21.59
C VAL A 9 11.98 -19.84 -22.10
N ARG A 10 11.64 -19.68 -23.38
CA ARG A 10 11.32 -18.38 -23.99
C ARG A 10 10.17 -17.67 -23.27
N ALA A 11 9.08 -18.38 -22.98
CA ALA A 11 7.95 -17.80 -22.24
C ALA A 11 8.34 -17.43 -20.80
N LEU A 12 9.17 -18.24 -20.13
CA LEU A 12 9.66 -17.92 -18.78
C LEU A 12 10.53 -16.67 -18.77
N LEU A 13 11.46 -16.52 -19.73
CA LEU A 13 12.34 -15.34 -19.82
C LEU A 13 11.55 -14.07 -20.13
N LEU A 14 10.63 -14.12 -21.08
CA LEU A 14 9.77 -12.97 -21.40
C LEU A 14 8.79 -12.65 -20.28
N GLY A 15 8.22 -13.67 -19.64
CA GLY A 15 7.37 -13.49 -18.47
C GLY A 15 8.12 -12.84 -17.31
N ALA A 16 9.36 -13.26 -17.05
CA ALA A 16 10.23 -12.63 -16.04
C ALA A 16 10.55 -11.17 -16.38
N LEU A 17 10.87 -10.87 -17.65
CA LEU A 17 11.13 -9.51 -18.12
C LEU A 17 9.91 -8.61 -17.92
N PHE A 18 8.72 -9.03 -18.36
CA PHE A 18 7.49 -8.26 -18.20
C PHE A 18 7.05 -8.15 -16.73
N THR A 19 7.34 -9.16 -15.90
CA THR A 19 7.10 -9.11 -14.45
C THR A 19 7.88 -7.95 -13.84
N VAL A 20 9.19 -7.85 -14.10
CA VAL A 20 10.03 -6.76 -13.58
C VAL A 20 9.61 -5.42 -14.18
N PHE A 21 9.33 -5.36 -15.48
CA PHE A 21 8.88 -4.14 -16.15
C PHE A 21 7.57 -3.62 -15.55
N PHE A 22 6.56 -4.48 -15.38
CA PHE A 22 5.28 -4.11 -14.77
C PHE A 22 5.45 -3.68 -13.32
N ALA A 23 6.30 -4.34 -12.54
CA ALA A 23 6.57 -3.93 -11.17
C ALA A 23 7.13 -2.50 -11.12
N VAL A 24 8.19 -2.22 -11.88
CA VAL A 24 8.85 -0.90 -11.91
C VAL A 24 7.91 0.20 -12.44
N VAL A 25 7.22 -0.07 -13.56
CA VAL A 25 6.27 0.89 -14.15
C VAL A 25 5.18 1.25 -13.17
N THR A 26 4.59 0.25 -12.51
CA THR A 26 3.48 0.49 -11.58
C THR A 26 3.92 1.33 -10.39
N VAL A 27 5.06 1.01 -9.76
CA VAL A 27 5.61 1.78 -8.65
C VAL A 27 5.94 3.22 -9.06
N TYR A 28 6.56 3.40 -10.23
CA TYR A 28 6.93 4.72 -10.75
C TYR A 28 5.70 5.64 -10.87
N PHE A 29 4.63 5.11 -11.45
CA PHE A 29 3.44 5.86 -11.76
C PHE A 29 2.59 6.19 -10.53
N GLU A 30 2.49 5.25 -9.59
CA GLU A 30 1.82 5.46 -8.30
C GLU A 30 2.43 6.65 -7.53
N ASN A 31 3.77 6.75 -7.57
CA ASN A 31 4.54 7.68 -6.74
C ASN A 31 4.96 8.97 -7.45
N ARG A 32 4.70 9.14 -8.75
CA ARG A 32 5.00 10.41 -9.46
C ARG A 32 3.84 11.42 -9.43
N LYS A 33 2.58 10.97 -9.44
CA LYS A 33 1.38 11.86 -9.44
C LYS A 33 0.14 11.25 -8.76
N ASN A 34 0.30 10.27 -7.86
CA ASN A 34 -0.82 9.54 -7.24
C ASN A 34 -1.75 8.88 -8.26
N ASN A 35 -1.19 8.40 -9.36
CA ASN A 35 -1.97 7.70 -10.37
C ASN A 35 -1.97 6.20 -10.05
N ILE A 36 -3.10 5.69 -9.57
CA ILE A 36 -3.27 4.30 -9.15
C ILE A 36 -3.87 3.51 -10.31
N PHE A 37 -3.10 2.58 -10.89
CA PHE A 37 -3.53 1.85 -12.09
C PHE A 37 -3.87 0.38 -11.82
N THR A 38 -3.29 -0.21 -10.78
CA THR A 38 -3.51 -1.60 -10.38
C THR A 38 -4.05 -1.61 -8.95
N ALA A 39 -5.36 -1.41 -8.81
CA ALA A 39 -6.05 -1.49 -7.53
C ALA A 39 -7.24 -2.46 -7.58
N THR A 40 -7.23 -3.40 -8.54
CA THR A 40 -8.26 -4.42 -8.69
C THR A 40 -7.62 -5.77 -9.04
N GLN A 41 -8.39 -6.85 -8.89
CA GLN A 41 -8.04 -8.23 -9.24
C GLN A 41 -7.78 -8.42 -10.75
N VAL A 42 -8.21 -7.46 -11.57
CA VAL A 42 -7.88 -7.44 -13.00
C VAL A 42 -6.81 -6.39 -13.25
N ALA A 43 -5.65 -6.86 -13.71
CA ALA A 43 -4.51 -6.01 -14.01
C ALA A 43 -4.54 -5.53 -15.48
N PRO A 44 -4.81 -4.24 -15.78
CA PRO A 44 -4.95 -3.77 -17.16
C PRO A 44 -3.71 -3.99 -18.02
N LEU A 45 -2.51 -3.85 -17.44
CA LEU A 45 -1.23 -4.02 -18.14
C LEU A 45 -1.07 -5.43 -18.77
N PRO A 46 -1.21 -6.54 -18.01
CA PRO A 46 -1.27 -7.89 -18.58
C PRO A 46 -2.34 -8.10 -19.65
N TYR A 47 -3.55 -7.55 -19.49
CA TYR A 47 -4.63 -7.69 -20.48
C TYR A 47 -4.33 -6.94 -21.79
N VAL A 48 -3.77 -5.73 -21.70
CA VAL A 48 -3.34 -4.98 -22.89
C VAL A 48 -2.13 -5.65 -23.54
N LEU A 49 -1.18 -6.18 -22.77
CA LEU A 49 -0.09 -6.98 -23.32
C LEU A 49 -0.62 -8.22 -24.04
N LEU A 50 -1.60 -8.93 -23.46
CA LEU A 50 -2.27 -10.07 -24.10
C LEU A 50 -2.89 -9.66 -25.43
N PHE A 51 -3.62 -8.54 -25.47
CA PHE A 51 -4.21 -7.99 -26.68
C PHE A 51 -3.16 -7.66 -27.75
N VAL A 52 -2.07 -6.97 -27.38
CA VAL A 52 -0.95 -6.63 -28.28
C VAL A 52 -0.24 -7.88 -28.78
N MET A 53 -0.02 -8.87 -27.91
CA MET A 53 0.60 -10.14 -28.27
C MET A 53 -0.22 -10.88 -29.32
N VAL A 54 -1.54 -10.95 -29.16
CA VAL A 54 -2.43 -11.71 -30.04
C VAL A 54 -2.70 -10.98 -31.37
N LEU A 55 -2.93 -9.67 -31.35
CA LEU A 55 -3.31 -8.91 -32.55
C LEU A 55 -2.16 -8.31 -33.33
N MET A 56 -1.02 -8.04 -32.68
CA MET A 56 0.11 -7.37 -33.32
C MET A 56 1.33 -8.28 -33.40
N LEU A 57 1.86 -8.75 -32.26
CA LEU A 57 3.13 -9.46 -32.23
C LEU A 57 3.06 -10.84 -32.90
N ASN A 58 2.03 -11.64 -32.60
CA ASN A 58 1.93 -12.99 -33.15
C ASN A 58 1.68 -12.99 -34.67
N PRO A 59 0.77 -12.14 -35.22
CA PRO A 59 0.63 -11.98 -36.66
C PRO A 59 1.90 -11.45 -37.33
N LEU A 60 2.62 -10.51 -36.70
CA LEU A 60 3.90 -10.01 -37.21
C LEU A 60 4.97 -11.12 -37.25
N CYS A 61 5.05 -11.97 -36.22
CA CYS A 61 5.95 -13.14 -36.24
C CYS A 61 5.61 -14.10 -37.41
N ARG A 62 4.31 -14.32 -37.69
CA ARG A 62 3.87 -15.14 -38.83
C ARG A 62 4.24 -14.50 -40.18
N LEU A 63 4.16 -13.17 -40.27
CA LEU A 63 4.49 -12.40 -41.47
C LEU A 63 6.00 -12.40 -41.76
N VAL A 64 6.81 -12.07 -40.74
CA VAL A 64 8.27 -11.91 -40.87
C VAL A 64 8.99 -13.26 -41.01
N ARG A 65 8.41 -14.36 -40.51
CA ARG A 65 8.94 -15.74 -40.54
C ARG A 65 10.32 -15.97 -39.89
N ALA A 66 11.01 -14.91 -39.47
CA ALA A 66 12.30 -15.01 -38.77
C ALA A 66 12.16 -15.48 -37.31
N VAL A 67 11.00 -15.24 -36.68
CA VAL A 67 10.73 -15.60 -35.28
C VAL A 67 9.52 -16.52 -35.24
N LYS A 68 9.64 -17.67 -34.55
CA LYS A 68 8.52 -18.60 -34.38
C LYS A 68 7.33 -17.90 -33.68
N PRO A 69 6.10 -18.02 -34.21
CA PRO A 69 4.89 -17.54 -33.55
C PRO A 69 4.77 -18.10 -32.14
N PHE A 70 4.20 -17.30 -31.23
CA PHE A 70 3.93 -17.73 -29.87
C PHE A 70 2.74 -18.68 -29.84
N THR A 71 2.86 -19.75 -29.05
CA THR A 71 1.75 -20.65 -28.74
C THR A 71 0.81 -20.03 -27.71
N ILE A 72 -0.44 -20.50 -27.66
CA ILE A 72 -1.44 -20.07 -26.66
C ILE A 72 -0.90 -20.23 -25.23
N THR A 73 -0.23 -21.36 -24.97
CA THR A 73 0.39 -21.67 -23.68
C THR A 73 1.47 -20.64 -23.31
N GLU A 74 2.33 -20.25 -24.26
CA GLU A 74 3.37 -19.25 -24.00
C GLU A 74 2.78 -17.87 -23.68
N ILE A 75 1.76 -17.45 -24.45
CA ILE A 75 1.06 -16.18 -24.23
C ILE A 75 0.40 -16.16 -22.85
N LEU A 76 -0.32 -17.22 -22.48
CA LEU A 76 -1.01 -17.29 -21.19
C LEU A 76 -0.06 -17.44 -20.00
N VAL A 77 1.10 -18.09 -20.15
CA VAL A 77 2.14 -18.08 -19.11
C VAL A 77 2.69 -16.67 -18.88
N ILE A 78 2.98 -15.92 -19.95
CA ILE A 78 3.43 -14.52 -19.85
C ILE A 78 2.36 -13.66 -19.17
N PHE A 79 1.08 -13.84 -19.54
CA PHE A 79 -0.05 -13.16 -18.91
C PHE A 79 -0.18 -13.49 -17.42
N MET A 80 -0.10 -14.77 -17.04
CA MET A 80 -0.20 -15.19 -15.64
C MET A 80 0.94 -14.63 -14.78
N MET A 81 2.19 -14.67 -15.29
CA MET A 81 3.35 -14.07 -14.61
C MET A 81 3.18 -12.54 -14.45
N GLY A 82 2.73 -11.85 -15.51
CA GLY A 82 2.46 -10.42 -15.45
C GLY A 82 1.32 -10.05 -14.48
N SER A 83 0.27 -10.87 -14.40
CA SER A 83 -0.87 -10.66 -13.51
C SER A 83 -0.47 -10.79 -12.03
N VAL A 84 0.42 -11.72 -11.71
CA VAL A 84 1.02 -11.84 -10.37
C VAL A 84 1.81 -10.58 -10.00
N SER A 85 2.58 -10.03 -10.94
CA SER A 85 3.37 -8.81 -10.69
C SER A 85 2.51 -7.62 -10.27
N ALA A 86 1.40 -7.40 -10.98
CA ALA A 86 0.48 -6.30 -10.70
C ALA A 86 -0.16 -6.36 -9.31
N GLY A 87 -0.33 -7.57 -8.75
CA GLY A 87 -0.84 -7.74 -7.40
C GLY A 87 0.18 -7.34 -6.32
N ILE A 88 1.46 -7.65 -6.54
CA ILE A 88 2.54 -7.49 -5.56
C ILE A 88 3.15 -6.08 -5.58
N SER A 89 3.25 -5.46 -6.76
CA SER A 89 4.00 -4.22 -6.95
C SER A 89 3.39 -2.99 -6.29
N THR A 90 2.12 -3.05 -5.86
CA THR A 90 1.42 -1.90 -5.24
C THR A 90 0.65 -2.29 -3.98
N PHE A 91 -0.68 -2.26 -4.03
CA PHE A 91 -1.59 -2.46 -2.91
C PHE A 91 -1.43 -3.82 -2.24
N GLY A 92 -1.01 -4.85 -2.96
CA GLY A 92 -0.94 -6.20 -2.39
C GLY A 92 0.35 -6.50 -1.64
N LEU A 93 1.38 -5.62 -1.72
CA LEU A 93 2.58 -5.75 -0.89
C LEU A 93 3.45 -4.48 -0.82
N ALA A 94 4.10 -4.10 -1.92
CA ALA A 94 5.29 -3.25 -1.89
C ALA A 94 5.01 -1.82 -1.39
N SER A 95 3.86 -1.25 -1.78
CA SER A 95 3.41 0.07 -1.32
C SER A 95 2.99 0.08 0.16
N GLN A 96 2.83 -1.09 0.79
CA GLN A 96 2.53 -1.19 2.22
C GLN A 96 3.78 -1.51 3.04
N VAL A 97 4.55 -2.53 2.64
CA VAL A 97 5.74 -3.01 3.36
C VAL A 97 6.78 -1.90 3.53
N VAL A 98 7.16 -1.22 2.44
CA VAL A 98 8.28 -0.26 2.49
C VAL A 98 7.97 0.91 3.42
N PRO A 99 6.81 1.58 3.30
CA PRO A 99 6.45 2.64 4.23
C PRO A 99 6.31 2.19 5.69
N VAL A 100 5.72 1.01 5.93
CA VAL A 100 5.53 0.48 7.30
C VAL A 100 6.88 0.18 7.98
N ILE A 101 7.85 -0.40 7.26
CA ILE A 101 9.22 -0.63 7.78
C ILE A 101 9.87 0.69 8.25
N SER A 102 9.61 1.80 7.55
CA SER A 102 10.28 3.08 7.74
C SER A 102 9.53 4.10 8.61
N SER A 103 8.41 3.76 9.25
CA SER A 103 7.49 4.76 9.83
C SER A 103 7.40 4.77 11.35
N LEU A 104 7.73 3.67 12.03
CA LEU A 104 7.64 3.58 13.49
C LEU A 104 8.48 4.67 14.18
N PHE A 105 9.70 4.89 13.69
CA PHE A 105 10.65 5.88 14.20
C PHE A 105 10.63 7.17 13.36
N ASN A 106 9.44 7.71 13.08
CA ASN A 106 9.31 9.01 12.46
C ASN A 106 9.15 10.09 13.53
N GLN A 107 10.14 10.97 13.69
CA GLN A 107 10.17 12.02 14.72
C GLN A 107 8.93 12.95 14.71
N HIS A 108 8.31 13.16 13.55
CA HIS A 108 7.12 14.02 13.46
C HIS A 108 5.84 13.32 13.95
N TRP A 109 5.83 11.99 14.00
CA TRP A 109 4.66 11.20 14.40
C TRP A 109 4.86 10.56 15.78
N ASN A 110 6.05 10.07 16.05
CA ASN A 110 6.51 9.56 17.32
C ASN A 110 7.14 10.71 18.13
N ASN A 111 6.36 11.28 19.04
CA ASN A 111 6.76 12.41 19.86
C ASN A 111 6.04 12.36 21.22
N ASP A 112 6.40 13.27 22.12
CA ASP A 112 5.83 13.33 23.48
C ASP A 112 4.29 13.47 23.51
N GLN A 113 3.65 13.97 22.45
CA GLN A 113 2.17 14.08 22.39
C GLN A 113 1.49 12.77 21.99
N SER A 114 2.10 12.02 21.07
CA SER A 114 1.55 10.76 20.58
C SER A 114 1.85 9.59 21.52
N GLU A 115 2.90 9.70 22.34
CA GLU A 115 3.32 8.70 23.33
C GLU A 115 3.50 7.29 22.71
N TRP A 116 4.04 7.20 21.49
CA TRP A 116 4.29 5.91 20.83
C TRP A 116 5.37 5.10 21.56
N ASP A 117 6.34 5.77 22.18
CA ASP A 117 7.33 5.25 23.14
C ASP A 117 6.70 4.45 24.30
N VAL A 118 5.47 4.80 24.69
CA VAL A 118 4.73 4.13 25.78
C VAL A 118 3.74 3.08 25.27
N TYR A 119 3.02 3.36 24.19
CA TYR A 119 1.85 2.56 23.78
C TYR A 119 2.04 1.73 22.51
N VAL A 120 3.14 1.92 21.79
CA VAL A 120 3.42 1.20 20.53
C VAL A 120 4.74 0.45 20.63
N GLU A 121 5.85 1.16 20.82
CA GLU A 121 7.21 0.60 20.79
C GLU A 121 7.42 -0.61 21.70
N PRO A 122 6.93 -0.62 22.96
CA PRO A 122 7.14 -1.75 23.86
C PRO A 122 6.49 -3.06 23.40
N PHE A 123 5.56 -2.97 22.45
CA PHE A 123 4.73 -4.09 22.01
C PHE A 123 5.02 -4.53 20.56
N VAL A 124 5.97 -3.91 19.87
CA VAL A 124 6.34 -4.27 18.49
C VAL A 124 7.83 -4.61 18.42
N ASN A 125 8.17 -5.67 17.68
CA ASN A 125 9.58 -6.05 17.53
C ASN A 125 10.31 -5.10 16.55
N GLU A 126 11.24 -4.30 17.08
CA GLU A 126 12.09 -3.37 16.32
C GLU A 126 12.82 -3.98 15.11
N ALA A 127 13.09 -5.29 15.10
CA ALA A 127 13.86 -5.94 14.02
C ALA A 127 13.14 -5.88 12.66
N PHE A 128 11.83 -5.68 12.66
CA PHE A 128 11.01 -5.54 11.45
C PHE A 128 10.94 -4.10 10.91
N PHE A 129 11.62 -3.15 11.57
CA PHE A 129 11.60 -1.73 11.25
C PHE A 129 13.02 -1.18 11.07
N ILE A 130 13.12 0.05 10.55
CA ILE A 130 14.36 0.83 10.61
C ILE A 130 14.49 1.36 12.03
N SER A 131 15.32 0.70 12.84
CA SER A 131 15.43 0.93 14.27
C SER A 131 16.88 0.80 14.75
N GLU A 132 17.12 1.07 16.04
CA GLU A 132 18.34 0.66 16.73
C GLU A 132 18.10 -0.58 17.60
N PRO A 133 19.06 -1.53 17.66
CA PRO A 133 18.96 -2.66 18.57
C PRO A 133 18.85 -2.23 20.04
N GLY A 134 17.87 -2.76 20.75
CA GLY A 134 17.60 -2.50 22.17
C GLY A 134 16.56 -1.42 22.46
N THR A 135 15.98 -0.78 21.44
CA THR A 135 14.98 0.28 21.59
C THR A 135 13.69 -0.25 22.22
N THR A 136 13.18 -1.40 21.75
CA THR A 136 11.96 -2.06 22.28
C THR A 136 12.11 -2.39 23.77
N ALA A 137 13.28 -2.90 24.16
CA ALA A 137 13.57 -3.25 25.56
C ALA A 137 13.66 -2.00 26.44
N ALA A 138 14.36 -0.95 25.96
CA ALA A 138 14.45 0.33 26.65
C ALA A 138 13.06 1.01 26.80
N ALA A 139 12.22 0.95 25.77
CA ALA A 139 10.84 1.43 25.80
C ALA A 139 9.99 0.65 26.82
N GLY A 140 10.17 -0.68 26.90
CA GLY A 140 9.55 -1.51 27.92
C GLY A 140 9.96 -1.16 29.36
N GLU A 141 11.26 -0.94 29.59
CA GLU A 141 11.80 -0.48 30.89
C GLU A 141 11.23 0.89 31.28
N TYR A 142 11.27 1.86 30.37
CA TYR A 142 10.72 3.20 30.55
C TYR A 142 9.21 3.14 30.84
N ARG A 143 8.44 2.41 30.04
CA ARG A 143 7.00 2.22 30.24
C ARG A 143 6.72 1.65 31.62
N THR A 144 7.45 0.63 32.05
CA THR A 144 7.24 -0.01 33.36
C THR A 144 7.44 0.99 34.49
N SER A 145 8.51 1.79 34.43
CA SER A 145 8.78 2.86 35.39
C SER A 145 7.77 4.00 35.35
N LEU A 146 7.29 4.37 34.16
CA LEU A 146 6.26 5.39 33.98
C LEU A 146 4.90 4.93 34.54
N MET A 147 4.51 3.68 34.30
CA MET A 147 3.27 3.13 34.85
C MET A 147 3.34 3.04 36.38
N ALA A 148 4.47 2.61 36.94
CA ALA A 148 4.69 2.63 38.39
C ALA A 148 4.62 4.05 38.99
N LEU A 149 5.17 5.06 38.28
CA LEU A 149 5.05 6.46 38.67
C LEU A 149 3.58 6.93 38.65
N ARG A 150 2.85 6.64 37.57
CA ARG A 150 1.43 6.99 37.43
C ARG A 150 0.57 6.32 38.49
N ASP A 151 0.87 5.08 38.87
CA ASP A 151 0.17 4.38 39.95
C ASP A 151 0.43 5.04 41.31
N LEU A 152 1.68 5.41 41.62
CA LEU A 152 2.01 6.16 42.85
C LEU A 152 1.32 7.53 42.89
N GLN A 153 1.32 8.26 41.76
CA GLN A 153 0.65 9.56 41.63
C GLN A 153 -0.86 9.41 41.80
N LYS A 154 -1.49 8.41 41.18
CA LYS A 154 -2.92 8.15 41.32
C LYS A 154 -3.30 7.88 42.78
N VAL A 155 -2.49 7.11 43.52
CA VAL A 155 -2.71 6.89 44.95
C VAL A 155 -2.59 8.19 45.74
N TYR A 156 -1.53 8.96 45.50
CA TYR A 156 -1.31 10.25 46.15
C TYR A 156 -2.43 11.25 45.85
N ASP A 157 -2.83 11.42 44.59
CA ASP A 157 -3.88 12.34 44.17
C ASP A 157 -5.25 11.96 44.76
N THR A 158 -5.54 10.66 44.86
CA THR A 158 -6.77 10.17 45.50
C THR A 158 -6.74 10.47 47.01
N ALA A 159 -5.60 10.26 47.68
CA ALA A 159 -5.41 10.60 49.09
C ALA A 159 -5.53 12.12 49.33
N ALA A 160 -4.85 12.91 48.51
CA ALA A 160 -4.84 14.37 48.55
C ALA A 160 -6.26 14.93 48.32
N ASN A 161 -7.00 14.36 47.36
CA ASN A 161 -8.39 14.74 47.12
C ASN A 161 -9.28 14.42 48.32
N HIS A 162 -9.12 13.23 48.94
CA HIS A 162 -9.84 12.87 50.15
C HIS A 162 -9.56 13.82 51.31
N VAL A 163 -8.29 14.13 51.59
CA VAL A 163 -7.88 15.07 52.64
C VAL A 163 -8.40 16.47 52.36
N ARG A 164 -8.30 16.96 51.12
CA ARG A 164 -8.78 18.28 50.70
C ARG A 164 -10.29 18.41 50.87
N CYS A 165 -11.07 17.44 50.40
CA CYS A 165 -12.53 17.45 50.54
C CYS A 165 -12.96 17.38 52.02
N ARG A 166 -12.25 16.60 52.84
CA ARG A 166 -12.52 16.53 54.29
C ARG A 166 -12.20 17.85 54.99
N LYS A 167 -11.10 18.52 54.62
CA LYS A 167 -10.76 19.84 55.14
C LYS A 167 -11.81 20.89 54.74
N ALA A 168 -12.22 20.92 53.47
CA ALA A 168 -13.24 21.84 52.98
C ALA A 168 -14.61 21.61 53.66
N LEU A 169 -14.95 20.36 54.01
CA LEU A 169 -16.13 20.05 54.81
C LEU A 169 -16.04 20.70 56.19
N VAL A 170 -14.94 20.49 56.93
CA VAL A 170 -14.72 21.07 58.26
C VAL A 170 -14.71 22.61 58.23
N GLU A 171 -14.07 23.20 57.21
CA GLU A 171 -14.06 24.67 57.01
C GLU A 171 -15.47 25.21 56.70
N SER A 172 -16.27 24.49 55.90
CA SER A 172 -17.65 24.86 55.58
C SER A 172 -18.58 24.71 56.80
N GLU A 173 -18.40 23.67 57.61
CA GLU A 173 -19.12 23.48 58.88
C GLU A 173 -18.81 24.61 59.86
N SER A 174 -17.53 24.98 60.02
CA SER A 174 -17.10 26.09 60.86
C SER A 174 -17.61 27.45 60.38
N SER A 175 -17.59 27.69 59.06
CA SER A 175 -18.09 28.93 58.47
C SER A 175 -19.60 29.10 58.64
N LEU A 176 -20.37 28.02 58.45
CA LEU A 176 -21.81 28.03 58.71
C LEU A 176 -22.08 28.28 60.19
N HIS A 177 -21.35 27.60 61.09
CA HIS A 177 -21.50 27.78 62.54
C HIS A 177 -21.22 29.22 62.97
N THR A 178 -20.18 29.85 62.42
CA THR A 178 -19.83 31.26 62.71
C THR A 178 -20.94 32.22 62.26
N LEU A 179 -21.53 31.99 61.08
CA LEU A 179 -22.64 32.79 60.55
C LEU A 179 -23.97 32.54 61.29
N GLU A 180 -24.19 31.35 61.83
CA GLU A 180 -25.38 31.02 62.64
C GLU A 180 -25.32 31.62 64.06
N VAL A 181 -24.11 31.91 64.57
CA VAL A 181 -23.90 32.56 65.88
C VAL A 181 -23.95 34.10 65.78
N ASP A 182 -23.68 34.68 64.61
CA ASP A 182 -23.78 36.12 64.37
C ASP A 182 -25.25 36.57 64.21
N THR A 183 -25.80 37.21 65.25
CA THR A 183 -27.19 37.72 65.29
C THR A 183 -27.53 38.80 64.24
N GLY A 184 -26.55 39.32 63.49
CA GLY A 184 -26.74 40.28 62.39
C GLY A 184 -26.50 39.73 60.98
N ALA A 185 -26.32 38.42 60.81
CA ALA A 185 -25.92 37.81 59.54
C ALA A 185 -27.00 37.91 58.42
N ASP A 186 -26.57 38.26 57.20
CA ASP A 186 -27.42 38.33 56.00
C ASP A 186 -28.06 36.96 55.66
N PRO A 187 -29.39 36.85 55.55
CA PRO A 187 -30.08 35.61 55.17
C PRO A 187 -29.59 34.98 53.87
N LEU A 188 -29.14 35.80 52.91
CA LEU A 188 -28.58 35.32 51.65
C LEU A 188 -27.21 34.65 51.86
N ALA A 189 -26.39 35.19 52.76
CA ALA A 189 -25.10 34.62 53.13
C ALA A 189 -25.27 33.28 53.86
N LEU A 190 -26.26 33.16 54.75
CA LEU A 190 -26.61 31.92 55.44
C LEU A 190 -27.02 30.81 54.46
N ASN A 191 -27.85 31.14 53.48
CA ASN A 191 -28.31 30.20 52.46
C ASN A 191 -27.16 29.73 51.56
N ARG A 192 -26.27 30.66 51.14
CA ARG A 192 -25.05 30.31 50.40
C ARG A 192 -24.14 29.38 51.21
N ALA A 193 -23.94 29.64 52.50
CA ALA A 193 -23.12 28.80 53.37
C ALA A 193 -23.69 27.37 53.49
N ARG A 194 -25.02 27.23 53.61
CA ARG A 194 -25.70 25.91 53.60
C ARG A 194 -25.53 25.17 52.28
N GLN A 195 -25.65 25.87 51.16
CA GLN A 195 -25.42 25.29 49.84
C GLN A 195 -23.97 24.82 49.67
N THR A 196 -22.99 25.64 50.08
CA THR A 196 -21.57 25.27 50.08
C THR A 196 -21.31 24.03 50.93
N LEU A 197 -21.86 23.98 52.15
CA LEU A 197 -21.74 22.80 53.03
C LEU A 197 -22.33 21.54 52.38
N SER A 198 -23.50 21.65 51.74
CA SER A 198 -24.12 20.52 51.03
C SER A 198 -23.22 20.00 49.91
N THR A 199 -22.64 20.88 49.09
CA THR A 199 -21.71 20.49 48.02
C THR A 199 -20.42 19.89 48.57
N ALA A 200 -19.86 20.45 49.65
CA ALA A 200 -18.65 19.95 50.30
C ALA A 200 -18.88 18.56 50.92
N ARG A 201 -20.05 18.33 51.53
CA ARG A 201 -20.44 17.02 52.08
C ARG A 201 -20.55 15.96 50.99
N GLN A 202 -21.23 16.25 49.88
CA GLN A 202 -21.33 15.31 48.75
C GLN A 202 -19.94 14.98 48.16
N ALA A 203 -19.10 15.99 47.97
CA ALA A 203 -17.74 15.80 47.45
C ALA A 203 -16.87 14.96 48.41
N ALA A 204 -16.95 15.22 49.73
CA ALA A 204 -16.22 14.47 50.74
C ALA A 204 -16.69 13.00 50.84
N GLU A 205 -18.00 12.75 50.74
CA GLU A 205 -18.55 11.39 50.73
C GLU A 205 -18.08 10.61 49.49
N GLN A 206 -18.13 11.23 48.30
CA GLN A 206 -17.68 10.62 47.06
C GLN A 206 -16.17 10.34 47.09
N ALA A 207 -15.35 11.30 47.54
CA ALA A 207 -13.91 11.13 47.68
C ALA A 207 -13.55 10.07 48.74
N GLY A 208 -14.32 10.00 49.84
CA GLY A 208 -14.21 8.95 50.86
C GLY A 208 -14.44 7.55 50.30
N LYS A 209 -15.52 7.35 49.53
CA LYS A 209 -15.80 6.06 48.87
C LYS A 209 -14.67 5.61 47.95
N PHE A 210 -14.14 6.52 47.13
CA PHE A 210 -13.01 6.21 46.24
C PHE A 210 -11.74 5.88 47.02
N TRP A 211 -11.44 6.62 48.08
CA TRP A 211 -10.28 6.36 48.93
C TRP A 211 -10.38 5.02 49.67
N GLU A 212 -11.51 4.71 50.28
CA GLU A 212 -11.70 3.44 50.99
C GLU A 212 -11.62 2.23 50.06
N ALA A 213 -12.21 2.32 48.86
CA ALA A 213 -12.10 1.27 47.86
C ALA A 213 -10.64 1.01 47.46
N LEU A 214 -9.86 2.07 47.26
CA LEU A 214 -8.44 1.97 46.91
C LEU A 214 -7.62 1.41 48.09
N ARG A 215 -7.87 1.89 49.31
CA ARG A 215 -7.20 1.46 50.53
C ARG A 215 -7.45 -0.02 50.82
N ALA A 216 -8.69 -0.48 50.69
CA ALA A 216 -9.08 -1.86 50.91
C ALA A 216 -8.45 -2.82 49.89
N ALA A 217 -8.34 -2.39 48.62
CA ALA A 217 -7.75 -3.20 47.56
C ALA A 217 -6.24 -3.44 47.72
N HIS A 218 -5.51 -2.52 48.38
CA HIS A 218 -4.04 -2.55 48.43
C HIS A 218 -3.45 -2.56 49.86
N HIS A 219 -4.29 -2.75 50.90
CA HIS A 219 -3.88 -2.73 52.31
C HIS A 219 -3.01 -1.51 52.70
N MET A 220 -3.45 -0.31 52.30
CA MET A 220 -2.66 0.92 52.46
C MET A 220 -2.86 1.64 53.81
N GLN A 221 -1.88 2.47 54.18
CA GLN A 221 -1.91 3.37 55.34
C GLN A 221 -3.01 4.44 55.23
N GLU A 222 -3.26 5.20 56.31
CA GLU A 222 -4.24 6.29 56.29
C GLU A 222 -3.84 7.40 55.30
N ALA A 223 -4.82 8.16 54.82
CA ALA A 223 -4.56 9.20 53.80
C ALA A 223 -3.47 10.22 54.21
N PRO A 224 -3.39 10.69 55.48
CA PRO A 224 -2.32 11.58 55.92
C PRO A 224 -0.91 10.95 55.86
N ASP A 225 -0.78 9.64 56.12
CA ASP A 225 0.51 8.95 56.09
C ASP A 225 1.01 8.79 54.64
N VAL A 226 0.08 8.53 53.73
CA VAL A 226 0.34 8.51 52.29
C VAL A 226 0.79 9.89 51.80
N MET A 227 0.13 10.97 52.25
CA MET A 227 0.51 12.33 51.92
C MET A 227 1.93 12.70 52.35
N ASN A 228 2.43 12.11 53.45
CA ASN A 228 3.77 12.38 53.98
C ASN A 228 4.85 11.50 53.33
N SER A 229 4.55 10.23 53.05
CA SER A 229 5.55 9.25 52.59
C SER A 229 5.67 9.13 51.06
N TYR A 230 4.58 9.37 50.32
CA TYR A 230 4.57 9.19 48.86
C TYR A 230 5.34 10.26 48.08
N PRO A 231 5.43 11.54 48.48
CA PRO A 231 6.21 12.53 47.72
C PRO A 231 7.68 12.11 47.48
N ALA A 232 8.35 11.55 48.48
CA ALA A 232 9.71 11.04 48.35
C ALA A 232 9.79 9.82 47.41
N ARG A 233 8.80 8.92 47.48
CA ARG A 233 8.69 7.75 46.59
C ARG A 233 8.41 8.15 45.14
N ILE A 234 7.54 9.14 44.93
CA ILE A 234 7.24 9.71 43.61
C ILE A 234 8.49 10.37 43.04
N ALA A 235 9.24 11.14 43.83
CA ALA A 235 10.49 11.76 43.39
C ALA A 235 11.55 10.71 42.99
N ALA A 236 11.76 9.69 43.82
CA ALA A 236 12.69 8.60 43.50
C ALA A 236 12.28 7.81 42.25
N GLN A 237 10.98 7.53 42.10
CA GLN A 237 10.45 6.83 40.93
C GLN A 237 10.50 7.70 39.65
N ALA A 238 10.32 9.02 39.79
CA ALA A 238 10.45 9.97 38.69
C ALA A 238 11.90 10.05 38.21
N GLU A 239 12.88 9.98 39.12
CA GLU A 239 14.30 9.94 38.76
C GLU A 239 14.66 8.65 38.00
N ASP A 240 14.22 7.47 38.47
CA ASP A 240 14.38 6.21 37.75
C ASP A 240 13.73 6.25 36.35
N MET A 241 12.53 6.82 36.25
CA MET A 241 11.83 7.01 34.97
C MET A 241 12.62 7.94 34.03
N ASN A 242 13.14 9.07 34.53
CA ASN A 242 13.92 10.03 33.73
C ASN A 242 15.23 9.41 33.22
N GLN A 243 15.90 8.59 34.03
CA GLN A 243 17.11 7.87 33.61
C GLN A 243 16.80 6.88 32.47
N LYS A 244 15.72 6.11 32.61
CA LYS A 244 15.26 5.18 31.56
C LYS A 244 14.81 5.90 30.30
N LYS A 245 14.09 7.02 30.42
CA LYS A 245 13.70 7.88 29.28
C LYS A 245 14.94 8.41 28.55
N SER A 246 15.94 8.89 29.29
CA SER A 246 17.18 9.42 28.70
C SER A 246 17.93 8.36 27.89
N ARG A 247 17.98 7.11 28.37
CA ARG A 247 18.54 5.97 27.64
C ARG A 247 17.76 5.66 26.36
N LEU A 248 16.44 5.67 26.44
CA LEU A 248 15.57 5.44 25.28
C LEU A 248 15.76 6.51 24.19
N VAL A 249 15.77 7.79 24.58
CA VAL A 249 15.92 8.93 23.66
C VAL A 249 17.21 8.85 22.83
N VAL A 250 18.31 8.33 23.40
CA VAL A 250 19.57 8.14 22.64
C VAL A 250 19.38 7.12 21.50
N LEU A 251 18.67 6.01 21.76
CA LEU A 251 18.41 4.98 20.77
C LEU A 251 17.38 5.47 19.72
N GLU A 252 16.32 6.13 20.17
CA GLU A 252 15.29 6.73 19.31
C GLU A 252 15.89 7.78 18.37
N ASN A 253 16.74 8.68 18.86
CA ASN A 253 17.36 9.71 18.02
C ASN A 253 18.18 9.12 16.88
N ALA A 254 18.91 8.03 17.13
CA ALA A 254 19.67 7.35 16.09
C ALA A 254 18.75 6.62 15.08
N ALA A 255 17.62 6.07 15.53
CA ALA A 255 16.59 5.54 14.64
C ALA A 255 15.89 6.64 13.82
N PHE A 256 15.57 7.78 14.45
CA PHE A 256 14.96 8.96 13.83
C PHE A 256 15.86 9.53 12.72
N GLU A 257 17.16 9.64 12.95
CA GLU A 257 18.11 10.11 11.92
C GLU A 257 18.08 9.21 10.68
N ARG A 258 18.06 7.88 10.85
CA ARG A 258 17.98 6.93 9.74
C ARG A 258 16.69 7.08 8.93
N VAL A 259 15.56 7.29 9.61
CA VAL A 259 14.26 7.49 8.97
C VAL A 259 14.17 8.87 8.30
N ASP A 260 14.73 9.92 8.89
CA ASP A 260 14.73 11.27 8.34
C ASP A 260 15.46 11.33 6.98
N VAL A 261 16.58 10.63 6.84
CA VAL A 261 17.29 10.52 5.54
C VAL A 261 16.41 9.84 4.47
N PHE A 262 15.61 8.83 4.84
CA PHE A 262 14.66 8.20 3.93
C PHE A 262 13.49 9.12 3.56
N ARG A 263 12.94 9.84 4.53
CA ARG A 263 11.83 10.79 4.39
C ARG A 263 12.20 11.98 3.51
N ARG A 264 13.37 12.58 3.74
CA ARG A 264 13.88 13.75 2.98
C ARG A 264 14.54 13.38 1.64
N GLY A 265 15.10 12.18 1.55
CA GLY A 265 15.90 11.75 0.41
C GLY A 265 17.39 12.00 0.60
N LEU A 266 18.19 11.46 -0.32
CA LEU A 266 19.65 11.61 -0.29
C LEU A 266 20.05 13.05 -0.67
N PRO A 267 21.14 13.57 -0.06
CA PRO A 267 21.79 14.80 -0.53
C PRO A 267 22.14 14.76 -2.02
N GLU A 268 22.18 15.93 -2.68
CA GLU A 268 22.47 16.04 -4.12
C GLU A 268 23.80 15.42 -4.57
N SER A 269 24.77 15.30 -3.65
CA SER A 269 26.08 14.69 -3.91
C SER A 269 26.02 13.16 -3.99
N LEU A 270 24.95 12.55 -3.49
CA LEU A 270 24.72 11.11 -3.43
C LEU A 270 23.68 10.69 -4.48
N ARG A 271 23.70 9.42 -4.84
CA ARG A 271 22.83 8.86 -5.89
C ARG A 271 21.97 7.74 -5.34
N ALA A 272 20.68 7.79 -5.63
CA ALA A 272 19.77 6.70 -5.29
C ALA A 272 19.69 5.59 -6.36
N PHE A 273 19.72 5.94 -7.66
CA PHE A 273 19.56 4.98 -8.77
C PHE A 273 20.88 4.40 -9.29
N PRO A 274 20.91 3.25 -9.98
CA PRO A 274 22.11 2.76 -10.64
C PRO A 274 22.38 3.60 -11.87
N GLY A 275 23.65 3.83 -12.20
CA GLY A 275 24.05 4.64 -13.34
C GLY A 275 23.62 4.07 -14.70
N PHE A 276 23.39 2.75 -14.78
CA PHE A 276 22.92 2.06 -15.99
C PHE A 276 21.40 2.16 -16.22
N ILE A 277 20.63 2.61 -15.23
CA ILE A 277 19.20 2.84 -15.40
C ILE A 277 19.02 4.30 -15.85
N PRO A 278 18.39 4.55 -17.02
CA PRO A 278 18.04 5.91 -17.40
C PRO A 278 16.98 6.44 -16.42
N ILE A 279 17.20 7.63 -15.88
CA ILE A 279 16.23 8.27 -14.99
C ILE A 279 15.16 8.93 -15.87
N ALA A 280 13.89 8.81 -15.51
CA ALA A 280 12.83 9.39 -16.32
C ALA A 280 12.96 10.92 -16.40
N GLY A 281 12.96 11.46 -17.62
CA GLY A 281 13.19 12.88 -17.91
C GLY A 281 14.67 13.24 -18.11
N GLU A 282 15.58 12.30 -17.89
CA GLU A 282 17.01 12.50 -18.15
C GLU A 282 17.31 12.55 -19.66
N SER A 283 18.10 13.52 -20.09
CA SER A 283 18.54 13.59 -21.48
C SER A 283 19.65 12.57 -21.76
N PHE A 284 19.76 12.14 -23.02
CA PHE A 284 20.77 11.17 -23.43
C PHE A 284 22.22 11.64 -23.17
N SER A 285 22.48 12.96 -23.21
CA SER A 285 23.80 13.50 -22.88
C SER A 285 24.15 13.35 -21.40
N ILE A 286 23.17 13.48 -20.51
CA ILE A 286 23.35 13.27 -19.06
C ILE A 286 23.69 11.80 -18.78
N TYR A 287 22.90 10.89 -19.37
CA TYR A 287 23.08 9.45 -19.21
C TYR A 287 24.48 9.02 -19.68
N THR A 288 24.85 9.40 -20.89
CA THR A 288 26.18 9.10 -21.44
C THR A 288 27.31 9.77 -20.67
N GLY A 289 27.08 10.96 -20.10
CA GLY A 289 28.00 11.62 -19.18
C GLY A 289 28.34 10.77 -17.95
N ARG A 290 27.35 10.10 -17.35
CA ARG A 290 27.58 9.15 -16.24
C ARG A 290 28.44 7.96 -16.65
N VAL A 291 28.14 7.38 -17.80
CA VAL A 291 28.89 6.22 -18.33
C VAL A 291 30.35 6.62 -18.61
N ARG A 292 30.58 7.82 -19.16
CA ARG A 292 31.93 8.37 -19.35
C ARG A 292 32.67 8.57 -18.03
N ARG A 293 32.02 9.18 -17.02
CA ARG A 293 32.61 9.34 -15.68
C ARG A 293 33.00 8.00 -15.05
N LEU A 294 32.20 6.95 -15.21
CA LEU A 294 32.59 5.61 -14.76
C LEU A 294 33.82 5.10 -15.51
N ARG A 295 33.77 5.08 -16.84
CA ARG A 295 34.85 4.51 -17.68
C ARG A 295 36.17 5.23 -17.47
N ASP A 296 36.17 6.54 -17.65
CA ASP A 296 37.37 7.37 -17.66
C ASP A 296 37.83 7.66 -16.21
N GLY A 297 36.89 7.83 -15.27
CA GLY A 297 37.20 7.96 -13.85
C GLY A 297 37.80 6.69 -13.24
N THR A 298 37.29 5.50 -13.60
CA THR A 298 37.89 4.22 -13.15
C THR A 298 39.29 4.04 -13.74
N ALA A 299 39.47 4.42 -15.00
CA ALA A 299 40.76 4.38 -15.68
C ALA A 299 41.78 5.35 -15.04
N ALA A 300 41.34 6.54 -14.63
CA ALA A 300 42.16 7.50 -13.87
C ALA A 300 42.49 6.96 -12.46
N TYR A 301 41.50 6.42 -11.74
CA TYR A 301 41.68 5.84 -10.40
C TYR A 301 42.78 4.77 -10.39
N ARG A 302 42.74 3.81 -11.33
CA ARG A 302 43.74 2.73 -11.41
C ARG A 302 45.16 3.27 -11.59
N ARG A 303 45.32 4.32 -12.42
CA ARG A 303 46.61 4.97 -12.68
C ARG A 303 47.14 5.70 -11.44
N LEU A 304 46.28 6.48 -10.79
CA LEU A 304 46.61 7.23 -9.57
C LEU A 304 46.92 6.29 -8.39
N HIS A 305 46.18 5.20 -8.24
CA HIS A 305 46.46 4.18 -7.22
C HIS A 305 47.84 3.52 -7.45
N ALA A 306 48.14 3.13 -8.68
CA ALA A 306 49.45 2.57 -9.01
C ALA A 306 50.60 3.57 -8.78
N ALA A 307 50.38 4.85 -9.08
CA ALA A 307 51.33 5.92 -8.76
C ALA A 307 51.51 6.08 -7.24
N ALA A 308 50.43 6.14 -6.46
CA ALA A 308 50.47 6.27 -5.01
C ALA A 308 51.26 5.13 -4.33
N VAL A 309 51.05 3.88 -4.77
CA VAL A 309 51.81 2.72 -4.26
C VAL A 309 53.31 2.84 -4.57
N THR A 310 53.65 3.37 -5.76
CA THR A 310 55.06 3.55 -6.16
C THR A 310 55.74 4.66 -5.34
N ILE A 311 55.03 5.75 -5.05
CA ILE A 311 55.55 6.91 -4.31
C ILE A 311 55.71 6.57 -2.81
N ASP A 312 54.80 5.77 -2.25
CA ASP A 312 54.77 5.41 -0.82
C ASP A 312 55.61 4.17 -0.44
N ALA A 313 56.40 3.62 -1.36
CA ALA A 313 57.26 2.47 -1.09
C ALA A 313 58.26 2.76 0.05
N GLU A 314 58.54 1.78 0.92
CA GLU A 314 59.45 1.95 2.07
C GLU A 314 60.86 2.41 1.65
N SER A 315 61.38 1.86 0.55
CA SER A 315 62.61 2.31 -0.10
C SER A 315 62.35 3.36 -1.16
N ALA A 316 63.34 4.22 -1.42
CA ALA A 316 63.25 5.21 -2.49
C ALA A 316 63.07 4.48 -3.84
N PRO A 317 62.02 4.77 -4.61
CA PRO A 317 61.78 4.11 -5.89
C PRO A 317 62.87 4.47 -6.90
N ALA A 318 63.21 3.53 -7.79
CA ALA A 318 64.15 3.78 -8.88
C ALA A 318 63.71 4.98 -9.73
N ALA A 319 64.66 5.73 -10.29
CA ALA A 319 64.38 6.96 -11.04
C ALA A 319 63.39 6.74 -12.21
N ASP A 320 63.45 5.59 -12.88
CA ASP A 320 62.52 5.24 -13.96
C ASP A 320 61.10 4.94 -13.43
N ALA A 321 61.01 4.31 -12.25
CA ALA A 321 59.73 4.05 -11.59
C ALA A 321 59.09 5.35 -11.08
N TRP A 322 59.89 6.31 -10.60
CA TRP A 322 59.44 7.65 -10.22
C TRP A 322 58.88 8.42 -11.43
N ARG A 323 59.62 8.47 -12.55
CA ARG A 323 59.14 9.10 -13.79
C ARG A 323 57.86 8.46 -14.29
N ALA A 324 57.76 7.13 -14.24
CA ALA A 324 56.54 6.41 -14.61
C ALA A 324 55.36 6.71 -13.67
N ALA A 325 55.59 6.95 -12.38
CA ALA A 325 54.55 7.34 -11.44
C ALA A 325 54.00 8.75 -11.76
N VAL A 326 54.86 9.72 -12.05
CA VAL A 326 54.46 11.08 -12.45
C VAL A 326 53.72 11.07 -13.80
N ASP A 327 54.18 10.30 -14.78
CA ASP A 327 53.48 10.13 -16.07
C ASP A 327 52.09 9.49 -15.91
N ARG A 328 51.95 8.50 -15.00
CA ARG A 328 50.63 7.92 -14.67
C ARG A 328 49.68 8.96 -14.09
N ILE A 329 50.17 9.90 -13.27
CA ILE A 329 49.37 11.01 -12.73
C ILE A 329 48.94 11.95 -13.86
N GLN A 330 49.84 12.31 -14.78
CA GLN A 330 49.51 13.15 -15.93
C GLN A 330 48.42 12.51 -16.82
N ARG A 331 48.60 11.23 -17.19
CA ARG A 331 47.59 10.51 -17.99
C ARG A 331 46.24 10.37 -17.28
N ALA A 332 46.22 10.39 -15.94
CA ALA A 332 44.97 10.41 -15.19
C ALA A 332 44.30 11.79 -15.25
N LEU A 333 45.07 12.89 -15.21
CA LEU A 333 44.56 14.24 -15.39
C LEU A 333 43.98 14.46 -16.79
N ASP A 334 44.63 13.94 -17.83
CA ASP A 334 44.14 14.04 -19.22
C ASP A 334 42.75 13.40 -19.39
N LEU A 335 42.44 12.38 -18.58
CA LEU A 335 41.12 11.73 -18.54
C LEU A 335 40.08 12.53 -17.73
N LEU A 336 40.51 13.22 -16.66
CA LEU A 336 39.61 13.93 -15.74
C LEU A 336 39.29 15.37 -16.19
N GLN A 337 40.23 16.08 -16.81
CA GLN A 337 40.04 17.48 -17.21
C GLN A 337 38.84 17.69 -18.15
N PRO A 338 38.60 16.87 -19.19
CA PRO A 338 37.40 17.01 -20.02
C PRO A 338 36.10 16.76 -19.26
N LEU A 339 36.13 15.88 -18.26
CA LEU A 339 34.97 15.53 -17.42
C LEU A 339 34.63 16.63 -16.40
N GLY A 340 35.59 17.49 -16.04
CA GLY A 340 35.43 18.60 -15.10
C GLY A 340 34.99 19.93 -15.72
N ARG A 341 34.83 20.02 -17.05
CA ARG A 341 34.44 21.28 -17.73
C ARG A 341 32.99 21.64 -17.42
N GLN A 342 32.78 22.79 -16.78
CA GLN A 342 31.46 23.27 -16.38
C GLN A 342 30.84 24.29 -17.34
N ASP A 343 31.61 24.89 -18.24
CA ASP A 343 31.19 26.06 -19.04
C ASP A 343 29.88 25.84 -19.80
N ALA A 344 29.75 24.69 -20.47
CA ALA A 344 28.55 24.34 -21.21
C ALA A 344 27.32 24.14 -20.30
N LEU A 345 27.51 23.57 -19.11
CA LEU A 345 26.43 23.34 -18.13
C LEU A 345 25.99 24.66 -17.49
N LEU A 346 26.94 25.56 -17.19
CA LEU A 346 26.65 26.88 -16.66
C LEU A 346 25.91 27.76 -17.68
N ALA A 347 26.31 27.69 -18.96
CA ALA A 347 25.58 28.35 -20.05
C ALA A 347 24.13 27.81 -20.16
N GLN A 348 23.97 26.48 -20.14
CA GLN A 348 22.65 25.85 -20.18
C GLN A 348 21.78 26.23 -18.97
N LYS A 349 22.37 26.33 -17.76
CA LYS A 349 21.69 26.81 -16.56
C LYS A 349 21.22 28.26 -16.73
N ALA A 350 22.09 29.14 -17.23
CA ALA A 350 21.74 30.54 -17.46
C ALA A 350 20.63 30.70 -18.50
N ASP A 351 20.61 29.90 -19.55
CA ASP A 351 19.52 29.88 -20.54
C ASP A 351 18.20 29.41 -19.92
N ASN A 352 18.24 28.35 -19.11
CA ASN A 352 17.07 27.85 -18.41
C ASN A 352 16.51 28.86 -17.40
N ASP A 353 17.38 29.50 -16.60
CA ASP A 353 16.99 30.52 -15.63
C ASP A 353 16.37 31.74 -16.33
N ARG A 354 16.94 32.21 -17.45
CA ARG A 354 16.37 33.29 -18.26
C ARG A 354 14.98 32.97 -18.80
N GLU A 355 14.80 31.75 -19.30
CA GLU A 355 13.51 31.29 -19.81
C GLU A 355 12.48 31.14 -18.69
N TRP A 356 12.90 30.63 -17.53
CA TRP A 356 12.05 30.53 -16.34
C TRP A 356 11.58 31.91 -15.88
N GLU A 357 12.46 32.90 -15.81
CA GLU A 357 12.10 34.28 -15.46
C GLU A 357 11.16 34.91 -16.49
N ARG A 358 11.35 34.63 -17.78
CA ARG A 358 10.45 35.09 -18.85
C ARG A 358 9.04 34.53 -18.67
N LEU A 359 8.91 33.22 -18.48
CA LEU A 359 7.61 32.57 -18.29
C LEU A 359 6.97 32.93 -16.94
N ASN A 360 7.76 33.09 -15.88
CA ASN A 360 7.24 33.48 -14.57
C ASN A 360 6.67 34.90 -14.60
N ARG A 361 7.31 35.83 -15.32
CA ARG A 361 6.75 37.17 -15.57
C ARG A 361 5.44 37.10 -16.36
N GLN A 362 5.36 36.26 -17.39
CA GLN A 362 4.12 36.04 -18.13
C GLN A 362 3.02 35.47 -17.23
N LEU A 363 3.35 34.51 -16.35
CA LEU A 363 2.40 33.92 -15.41
C LEU A 363 1.85 34.97 -14.44
N LEU A 364 2.71 35.81 -13.88
CA LEU A 364 2.31 36.89 -12.97
C LEU A 364 1.40 37.91 -13.69
N GLY A 365 1.74 38.28 -14.92
CA GLY A 365 0.90 39.13 -15.76
C GLY A 365 -0.49 38.50 -15.99
N LYS A 366 -0.52 37.23 -16.38
CA LYS A 366 -1.78 36.49 -16.62
C LYS A 366 -2.63 36.32 -15.37
N ARG A 367 -2.03 36.14 -14.20
CA ARG A 367 -2.75 36.16 -12.91
C ARG A 367 -3.38 37.52 -12.62
N GLY A 368 -2.70 38.60 -13.00
CA GLY A 368 -3.24 39.96 -12.99
C GLY A 368 -4.48 40.07 -13.89
N ASP A 369 -4.34 39.70 -15.17
CA ASP A 369 -5.44 39.71 -16.15
C ASP A 369 -6.65 38.88 -15.67
N LEU A 370 -6.39 37.69 -15.10
CA LEU A 370 -7.42 36.80 -14.58
C LEU A 370 -8.15 37.41 -13.38
N LYS A 371 -7.43 38.08 -12.49
CA LYS A 371 -8.02 38.78 -11.34
C LYS A 371 -8.95 39.90 -11.82
N GLN A 372 -8.47 40.72 -12.75
CA GLN A 372 -9.26 41.81 -13.34
C GLN A 372 -10.51 41.27 -14.06
N ALA A 373 -10.38 40.24 -14.90
CA ALA A 373 -11.52 39.64 -15.60
C ALA A 373 -12.58 39.07 -14.64
N ARG A 374 -12.17 38.55 -13.47
CA ARG A 374 -13.09 38.08 -12.42
C ARG A 374 -13.79 39.22 -11.69
N GLU A 375 -13.11 40.34 -11.48
CA GLU A 375 -13.69 41.55 -10.89
C GLU A 375 -14.70 42.19 -11.86
N GLU A 376 -14.34 42.32 -13.14
CA GLU A 376 -15.24 42.78 -14.21
C GLU A 376 -16.48 41.89 -14.30
N ARG A 377 -16.32 40.55 -14.25
CA ARG A 377 -17.44 39.60 -14.22
C ARG A 377 -18.41 39.86 -13.05
N ARG A 378 -17.90 40.23 -11.87
CA ARG A 378 -18.75 40.49 -10.68
C ARG A 378 -19.54 41.80 -10.81
N ALA A 379 -18.99 42.79 -11.51
CA ALA A 379 -19.61 44.10 -11.71
C ALA A 379 -20.48 44.19 -12.98
N ALA A 380 -20.36 43.23 -13.90
CA ALA A 380 -21.03 43.27 -15.20
C ALA A 380 -22.53 42.88 -15.13
N PRO A 381 -23.35 43.38 -16.07
CA PRO A 381 -24.74 42.94 -16.24
C PRO A 381 -24.81 41.51 -16.83
N ALA A 382 -25.93 40.82 -16.58
CA ALA A 382 -26.14 39.42 -16.96
C ALA A 382 -25.97 39.14 -18.47
N SER A 383 -26.19 40.14 -19.34
CA SER A 383 -25.98 40.04 -20.79
C SER A 383 -24.52 39.78 -21.18
N GLU A 384 -23.55 40.16 -20.34
CA GLU A 384 -22.12 40.01 -20.63
C GLU A 384 -21.48 38.76 -20.03
N PHE A 385 -22.20 38.03 -19.17
CA PHE A 385 -21.67 36.86 -18.47
C PHE A 385 -21.08 35.82 -19.43
N GLY A 386 -21.76 35.51 -20.53
CA GLY A 386 -21.26 34.53 -21.51
C GLY A 386 -19.96 34.94 -22.19
N ARG A 387 -19.68 36.24 -22.35
CA ARG A 387 -18.41 36.74 -22.91
C ARG A 387 -17.29 36.67 -21.87
N LEU A 388 -17.55 37.18 -20.66
CA LEU A 388 -16.58 37.23 -19.57
C LEU A 388 -16.23 35.82 -19.06
N ASP A 389 -17.17 34.89 -19.05
CA ASP A 389 -16.94 33.49 -18.64
C ASP A 389 -16.01 32.75 -19.62
N ARG A 390 -16.15 33.03 -20.92
CA ARG A 390 -15.21 32.51 -21.94
C ARG A 390 -13.83 33.13 -21.79
N LEU A 391 -13.74 34.42 -21.50
CA LEU A 391 -12.47 35.12 -21.27
C LEU A 391 -11.74 34.57 -20.02
N VAL A 392 -12.45 34.45 -18.90
CA VAL A 392 -11.92 33.87 -17.66
C VAL A 392 -11.44 32.44 -17.90
N SER A 393 -12.23 31.63 -18.61
CA SER A 393 -11.87 30.24 -18.94
C SER A 393 -10.61 30.16 -19.80
N ARG A 394 -10.44 31.07 -20.76
CA ARG A 394 -9.22 31.18 -21.57
C ARG A 394 -8.00 31.57 -20.74
N PHE A 395 -8.09 32.60 -19.90
CA PHE A 395 -6.99 33.01 -19.02
C PHE A 395 -6.61 31.93 -18.00
N VAL A 396 -7.58 31.18 -17.48
CA VAL A 396 -7.32 30.01 -16.62
C VAL A 396 -6.53 28.93 -17.38
N ALA A 397 -6.85 28.68 -18.66
CA ALA A 397 -6.10 27.73 -19.48
C ALA A 397 -4.67 28.21 -19.73
N GLU A 398 -4.48 29.48 -20.14
CA GLU A 398 -3.16 30.07 -20.37
C GLU A 398 -2.30 30.10 -19.09
N GLU A 399 -2.88 30.43 -17.93
CA GLU A 399 -2.20 30.37 -16.62
C GLU A 399 -1.68 28.96 -16.35
N LYS A 400 -2.51 27.94 -16.60
CA LYS A 400 -2.16 26.55 -16.38
C LYS A 400 -1.08 26.06 -17.33
N ASP A 401 -1.08 26.51 -18.59
CA ASP A 401 -0.04 26.19 -19.58
C ASP A 401 1.32 26.74 -19.13
N LEU A 402 1.35 28.01 -18.72
CA LEU A 402 2.56 28.65 -18.19
C LEU A 402 3.07 27.96 -16.92
N GLN A 403 2.17 27.57 -16.01
CA GLN A 403 2.55 26.78 -14.83
C GLN A 403 3.17 25.43 -15.21
N ARG A 404 2.60 24.74 -16.21
CA ARG A 404 3.15 23.46 -16.70
C ARG A 404 4.56 23.63 -17.26
N ASP A 405 4.79 24.67 -18.04
CA ASP A 405 6.11 24.91 -18.63
C ASP A 405 7.15 25.34 -17.58
N LEU A 406 6.75 26.13 -16.58
CA LEU A 406 7.60 26.44 -15.42
C LEU A 406 8.00 25.19 -14.63
N VAL A 407 7.08 24.24 -14.44
CA VAL A 407 7.39 22.95 -13.80
C VAL A 407 8.40 22.15 -14.63
N LYS A 408 8.25 22.09 -15.96
CA LYS A 408 9.22 21.43 -16.84
C LYS A 408 10.60 22.07 -16.76
N LEU A 409 10.67 23.40 -16.79
CA LEU A 409 11.93 24.13 -16.63
C LEU A 409 12.56 23.86 -15.26
N GLY A 410 11.75 23.81 -14.20
CA GLY A 410 12.21 23.43 -12.86
C GLY A 410 12.85 22.03 -12.82
N LEU A 411 12.25 21.04 -13.49
CA LEU A 411 12.83 19.70 -13.60
C LEU A 411 14.17 19.70 -14.36
N VAL A 412 14.27 20.47 -15.44
CA VAL A 412 15.52 20.61 -16.20
C VAL A 412 16.59 21.31 -15.35
N ARG A 413 16.22 22.35 -14.59
CA ARG A 413 17.11 23.05 -13.67
C ARG A 413 17.68 22.13 -12.59
N GLU A 414 16.83 21.30 -11.99
CA GLU A 414 17.24 20.28 -11.00
C GLU A 414 18.27 19.31 -11.61
N GLN A 415 18.03 18.83 -12.83
CA GLN A 415 18.97 17.95 -13.53
C GLN A 415 20.32 18.61 -13.82
N ILE A 416 20.31 19.86 -14.31
CA ILE A 416 21.53 20.62 -14.56
C ILE A 416 22.31 20.81 -13.25
N GLN A 417 21.62 21.10 -12.14
CA GLN A 417 22.22 21.27 -10.83
C GLN A 417 22.94 19.99 -10.36
N ILE A 418 22.29 18.82 -10.45
CA ILE A 418 22.90 17.52 -10.12
C ILE A 418 24.16 17.28 -10.94
N GLN A 419 24.14 17.62 -12.24
CA GLN A 419 25.31 17.49 -13.09
C GLN A 419 26.43 18.45 -12.71
N LEU A 420 26.12 19.71 -12.42
CA LEU A 420 27.09 20.71 -11.98
C LEU A 420 27.79 20.27 -10.70
N THR A 421 27.05 19.71 -9.74
CA THR A 421 27.60 19.14 -8.50
C THR A 421 28.59 18.01 -8.80
N ALA A 422 28.21 17.05 -9.65
CA ALA A 422 29.08 15.93 -10.02
C ALA A 422 30.33 16.38 -10.80
N THR A 423 30.17 17.24 -11.80
CA THR A 423 31.25 17.79 -12.61
C THR A 423 32.17 18.69 -11.78
N GLY A 424 31.63 19.44 -10.81
CA GLY A 424 32.41 20.26 -9.88
C GLY A 424 33.30 19.44 -8.97
N MET A 425 32.82 18.30 -8.47
CA MET A 425 33.65 17.38 -7.71
C MET A 425 34.80 16.81 -8.56
N VAL A 426 34.56 16.51 -9.84
CA VAL A 426 35.62 16.08 -10.77
C VAL A 426 36.65 17.20 -10.96
N ALA A 427 36.19 18.43 -11.22
CA ALA A 427 37.05 19.59 -11.44
C ALA A 427 37.95 19.86 -10.22
N ALA A 428 37.36 19.92 -9.02
CA ALA A 428 38.10 20.12 -7.78
C ALA A 428 39.15 19.01 -7.55
N THR A 429 38.76 17.75 -7.80
CA THR A 429 39.69 16.60 -7.67
C THR A 429 40.83 16.68 -8.69
N ALA A 430 40.55 17.08 -9.93
CA ALA A 430 41.58 17.26 -10.96
C ALA A 430 42.55 18.39 -10.59
N THR A 431 42.06 19.51 -10.05
CA THR A 431 42.90 20.62 -9.59
C THR A 431 43.84 20.20 -8.46
N ASP A 432 43.35 19.43 -7.49
CA ASP A 432 44.19 18.94 -6.38
C ASP A 432 45.24 17.93 -6.87
N ILE A 433 44.88 17.04 -7.79
CA ILE A 433 45.84 16.10 -8.40
C ILE A 433 46.93 16.85 -9.21
N GLU A 434 46.56 17.92 -9.92
CA GLU A 434 47.53 18.73 -10.67
C GLU A 434 48.54 19.42 -9.73
N LYS A 435 48.09 19.94 -8.58
CA LYS A 435 49.00 20.48 -7.56
C LYS A 435 49.98 19.43 -7.05
N ILE A 436 49.49 18.23 -6.74
CA ILE A 436 50.34 17.11 -6.28
C ILE A 436 51.34 16.71 -7.37
N ARG A 437 50.91 16.67 -8.64
CA ARG A 437 51.81 16.40 -9.77
C ARG A 437 52.93 17.43 -9.88
N GLN A 438 52.61 18.71 -9.75
CA GLN A 438 53.59 19.80 -9.79
C GLN A 438 54.59 19.71 -8.63
N GLN A 439 54.11 19.39 -7.42
CA GLN A 439 54.97 19.13 -6.27
C GLN A 439 55.93 17.95 -6.53
N LEU A 440 55.41 16.82 -7.03
CA LEU A 440 56.22 15.62 -7.30
C LEU A 440 57.21 15.80 -8.46
N ALA A 441 56.89 16.64 -9.45
CA ALA A 441 57.78 16.92 -10.57
C ALA A 441 59.04 17.70 -10.15
N GLY A 442 58.98 18.46 -9.04
CA GLY A 442 60.11 19.20 -8.47
C GLY A 442 60.88 18.45 -7.37
N MET A 443 60.43 17.26 -6.96
CA MET A 443 61.01 16.49 -5.85
C MET A 443 61.94 15.36 -6.32
N SER A 444 62.94 15.04 -5.50
CA SER A 444 63.80 13.86 -5.67
C SER A 444 63.11 12.59 -5.12
N PRO A 445 63.34 11.39 -5.71
CA PRO A 445 62.79 10.13 -5.19
C PRO A 445 63.17 9.80 -3.74
N SER A 446 64.25 10.40 -3.23
CA SER A 446 64.74 10.25 -1.85
C SER A 446 64.18 11.26 -0.85
N ASP A 447 63.34 12.20 -1.30
CA ASP A 447 62.78 13.27 -0.45
C ASP A 447 61.80 12.70 0.59
N PRO A 448 61.99 12.96 1.90
CA PRO A 448 61.07 12.50 2.94
C PRO A 448 59.63 13.06 2.78
N ALA A 449 59.43 14.16 2.06
CA ALA A 449 58.11 14.72 1.78
C ALA A 449 57.24 13.84 0.84
N ARG A 450 57.82 12.85 0.16
CA ARG A 450 57.11 11.95 -0.79
C ARG A 450 55.93 11.21 -0.16
N SER A 451 56.06 10.78 1.10
CA SER A 451 55.00 10.07 1.83
C SER A 451 53.82 11.00 2.16
N GLY A 452 54.07 12.31 2.33
CA GLY A 452 53.03 13.32 2.46
C GLY A 452 52.21 13.45 1.17
N ALA A 453 52.88 13.60 0.03
CA ALA A 453 52.23 13.65 -1.28
C ALA A 453 51.44 12.36 -1.61
N ALA A 454 51.95 11.19 -1.24
CA ALA A 454 51.21 9.93 -1.38
C ALA A 454 49.93 9.89 -0.51
N ARG A 455 49.97 10.46 0.70
CA ARG A 455 48.80 10.58 1.58
C ARG A 455 47.75 11.53 0.99
N GLU A 456 48.16 12.69 0.47
CA GLU A 456 47.26 13.62 -0.23
C GLU A 456 46.63 12.99 -1.48
N LEU A 457 47.41 12.20 -2.23
CA LEU A 457 46.90 11.45 -3.39
C LEU A 457 45.87 10.40 -2.97
N ARG A 458 46.04 9.73 -1.83
CA ARG A 458 45.03 8.82 -1.25
C ARG A 458 43.76 9.54 -0.82
N VAL A 459 43.87 10.75 -0.28
CA VAL A 459 42.69 11.60 0.02
C VAL A 459 41.94 11.93 -1.26
N CYS A 460 42.64 12.27 -2.35
CA CYS A 460 42.00 12.48 -3.66
C CYS A 460 41.33 11.19 -4.19
N LEU A 461 41.98 10.03 -4.06
CA LEU A 461 41.43 8.73 -4.45
C LEU A 461 40.12 8.40 -3.72
N ALA A 462 39.98 8.79 -2.44
CA ALA A 462 38.74 8.58 -1.68
C ALA A 462 37.54 9.34 -2.28
N ARG A 463 37.78 10.49 -2.94
CA ARG A 463 36.73 11.31 -3.57
C ARG A 463 36.15 10.69 -4.85
N PHE A 464 36.80 9.70 -5.46
CA PHE A 464 36.30 9.04 -6.68
C PHE A 464 34.97 8.30 -6.46
N ALA A 465 34.67 7.91 -5.22
CA ALA A 465 33.35 7.41 -4.85
C ALA A 465 32.25 8.50 -4.98
N GLY A 466 32.63 9.77 -4.92
CA GLY A 466 31.77 10.96 -4.91
C GLY A 466 31.25 11.46 -6.26
N PHE A 467 31.77 11.03 -7.42
CA PHE A 467 31.34 11.56 -8.73
C PHE A 467 31.16 10.49 -9.84
N ASP A 468 30.69 9.29 -9.49
CA ASP A 468 30.40 8.18 -10.43
C ASP A 468 31.61 7.40 -10.98
N ALA A 469 32.80 7.62 -10.43
CA ALA A 469 33.99 6.89 -10.85
C ALA A 469 34.16 5.53 -10.12
N SER A 470 33.21 5.15 -9.27
CA SER A 470 33.18 3.86 -8.56
C SER A 470 32.15 2.91 -9.14
N PHE A 471 32.57 1.68 -9.43
CA PHE A 471 31.68 0.61 -9.91
C PHE A 471 30.55 0.31 -8.92
N ARG A 472 30.85 0.30 -7.62
CA ARG A 472 29.84 0.05 -6.56
C ARG A 472 28.70 1.06 -6.67
N ARG A 473 29.02 2.35 -6.64
CA ARG A 473 28.03 3.42 -6.75
C ARG A 473 27.25 3.35 -8.06
N PHE A 474 27.92 2.99 -9.16
CA PHE A 474 27.27 2.86 -10.46
C PHE A 474 26.27 1.70 -10.52
N VAL A 475 26.48 0.60 -9.80
CA VAL A 475 25.61 -0.58 -9.85
C VAL A 475 24.50 -0.55 -8.79
N ILE A 476 24.79 -0.09 -7.58
CA ILE A 476 23.84 -0.19 -6.45
C ILE A 476 23.45 1.17 -5.83
N GLY A 477 23.96 2.28 -6.35
CA GLY A 477 23.75 3.60 -5.75
C GLY A 477 24.41 3.75 -4.36
N ASP A 478 24.11 4.87 -3.70
CA ASP A 478 24.58 5.24 -2.36
C ASP A 478 23.49 5.02 -1.28
N VAL A 479 22.42 4.32 -1.63
CA VAL A 479 21.38 3.92 -0.68
C VAL A 479 22.01 3.13 0.48
N PRO A 480 21.68 3.42 1.75
CA PRO A 480 22.22 2.70 2.91
C PRO A 480 21.56 1.31 3.05
N TRP A 481 21.84 0.40 2.11
CA TRP A 481 21.25 -0.93 2.02
C TRP A 481 21.40 -1.78 3.30
N ARG A 482 22.45 -1.54 4.08
CA ARG A 482 22.67 -2.22 5.37
C ARG A 482 21.54 -1.96 6.37
N VAL A 483 20.96 -0.77 6.38
CA VAL A 483 19.83 -0.40 7.26
C VAL A 483 18.58 -1.18 6.90
N TRP A 484 18.39 -1.46 5.61
CA TRP A 484 17.22 -2.18 5.09
C TRP A 484 17.37 -3.71 5.08
N ALA A 485 18.60 -4.22 5.04
CA ALA A 485 18.87 -5.65 4.80
C ALA A 485 18.14 -6.58 5.78
N ARG A 486 18.22 -6.30 7.09
CA ARG A 486 17.57 -7.11 8.13
C ARG A 486 16.04 -7.02 8.09
N PRO A 487 15.40 -5.84 8.17
CA PRO A 487 13.94 -5.75 8.16
C PRO A 487 13.35 -6.28 6.86
N VAL A 488 13.93 -5.96 5.70
CA VAL A 488 13.44 -6.46 4.41
C VAL A 488 13.55 -7.98 4.32
N LEU A 489 14.64 -8.59 4.79
CA LEU A 489 14.78 -10.04 4.80
C LEU A 489 13.72 -10.71 5.67
N LEU A 490 13.48 -10.20 6.87
CA LEU A 490 12.45 -10.73 7.77
C LEU A 490 11.05 -10.62 7.17
N TRP A 491 10.73 -9.48 6.56
CA TRP A 491 9.47 -9.29 5.83
C TRP A 491 9.38 -10.20 4.61
N PHE A 492 10.46 -10.41 3.85
CA PHE A 492 10.46 -11.33 2.69
C PHE A 492 10.20 -12.78 3.09
N VAL A 493 10.77 -13.23 4.21
CA VAL A 493 10.49 -14.55 4.76
C VAL A 493 9.02 -14.64 5.19
N LEU A 494 8.52 -13.64 5.92
CA LEU A 494 7.14 -13.60 6.40
C LEU A 494 6.11 -13.59 5.25
N VAL A 495 6.34 -12.75 4.24
CA VAL A 495 5.51 -12.63 3.04
C VAL A 495 5.59 -13.88 2.19
N GLY A 496 6.81 -14.39 1.95
CA GLY A 496 7.04 -15.61 1.18
C GLY A 496 6.33 -16.83 1.80
N LEU A 497 6.38 -16.97 3.13
CA LEU A 497 5.65 -18.01 3.86
C LEU A 497 4.14 -17.80 3.79
N THR A 498 3.66 -16.57 3.92
CA THR A 498 2.22 -16.26 3.78
C THR A 498 1.72 -16.66 2.39
N TYR A 499 2.43 -16.27 1.34
CA TYR A 499 2.10 -16.64 -0.04
C TYR A 499 2.24 -18.15 -0.28
N LEU A 500 3.18 -18.83 0.38
CA LEU A 500 3.31 -20.29 0.32
C LEU A 500 2.08 -21.00 0.88
N VAL A 501 1.61 -20.56 2.04
CA VAL A 501 0.39 -21.07 2.69
C VAL A 501 -0.81 -20.83 1.78
N LEU A 502 -1.00 -19.61 1.28
CA LEU A 502 -2.12 -19.25 0.40
C LEU A 502 -2.10 -20.02 -0.92
N MET A 503 -0.93 -20.20 -1.54
CA MET A 503 -0.80 -20.92 -2.80
C MET A 503 -1.06 -22.41 -2.62
N SER A 504 -0.49 -23.01 -1.56
CA SER A 504 -0.73 -24.40 -1.21
C SER A 504 -2.21 -24.63 -0.88
N PHE A 505 -2.82 -23.72 -0.12
CA PHE A 505 -4.25 -23.75 0.18
C PHE A 505 -5.12 -23.68 -1.09
N ASN A 506 -4.80 -22.77 -2.02
CA ASN A 506 -5.50 -22.67 -3.31
C ASN A 506 -5.45 -23.97 -4.12
N VAL A 507 -4.30 -24.65 -4.17
CA VAL A 507 -4.18 -25.95 -4.85
C VAL A 507 -5.08 -27.01 -4.20
N LEU A 508 -5.18 -27.02 -2.86
CA LEU A 508 -5.97 -28.00 -2.10
C LEU A 508 -7.48 -27.79 -2.28
N ILE A 509 -7.95 -26.55 -2.26
CA ILE A 509 -9.38 -26.24 -2.45
C ILE A 509 -9.80 -26.29 -3.93
N PHE A 510 -8.86 -26.07 -4.86
CA PHE A 510 -9.15 -26.01 -6.29
C PHE A 510 -9.88 -27.26 -6.78
N ARG A 511 -9.46 -28.44 -6.33
CA ARG A 511 -10.12 -29.69 -6.76
C ARG A 511 -11.58 -29.75 -6.31
N GLN A 512 -11.87 -29.39 -5.05
CA GLN A 512 -13.24 -29.35 -4.54
C GLN A 512 -14.09 -28.39 -5.36
N TRP A 513 -13.54 -27.23 -5.72
CA TRP A 513 -14.30 -26.17 -6.39
C TRP A 513 -14.45 -26.37 -7.91
N ALA A 514 -13.38 -26.71 -8.61
CA ALA A 514 -13.39 -26.87 -10.06
C ALA A 514 -14.02 -28.20 -10.49
N HIS A 515 -13.76 -29.30 -9.77
CA HIS A 515 -14.19 -30.64 -10.20
C HIS A 515 -15.51 -31.08 -9.54
N ASN A 516 -15.63 -30.93 -8.22
CA ASN A 516 -16.82 -31.39 -7.50
C ASN A 516 -17.96 -30.37 -7.55
N GLU A 517 -17.65 -29.08 -7.41
CA GLU A 517 -18.65 -27.99 -7.42
C GLU A 517 -18.79 -27.28 -8.77
N ARG A 518 -17.91 -27.57 -9.75
CA ARG A 518 -17.95 -27.07 -11.14
C ARG A 518 -18.10 -25.55 -11.23
N LEU A 519 -17.27 -24.82 -10.49
CA LEU A 519 -17.16 -23.37 -10.62
C LEU A 519 -16.79 -22.92 -12.04
N VAL A 520 -17.32 -21.77 -12.46
CA VAL A 520 -17.21 -21.26 -13.85
C VAL A 520 -15.90 -20.48 -14.08
N TYR A 521 -15.33 -19.82 -13.07
CA TYR A 521 -14.11 -18.99 -13.19
C TYR A 521 -14.14 -17.95 -14.32
N PRO A 522 -15.05 -16.95 -14.31
CA PRO A 522 -15.19 -15.99 -15.40
C PRO A 522 -13.92 -15.17 -15.70
N LEU A 523 -13.11 -14.89 -14.67
CA LEU A 523 -11.85 -14.16 -14.79
C LEU A 523 -10.70 -14.99 -15.40
N ALA A 524 -10.79 -16.32 -15.35
CA ALA A 524 -9.89 -17.23 -16.06
C ALA A 524 -10.35 -17.45 -17.51
N GLU A 525 -11.67 -17.53 -17.73
CA GLU A 525 -12.25 -17.71 -19.07
C GLU A 525 -11.94 -16.52 -20.00
N LEU A 526 -11.94 -15.28 -19.48
CA LEU A 526 -11.69 -14.08 -20.28
C LEU A 526 -10.33 -14.09 -21.02
N PRO A 527 -9.16 -14.25 -20.35
CA PRO A 527 -7.88 -14.29 -21.04
C PRO A 527 -7.73 -15.51 -21.96
N GLU A 528 -8.35 -16.65 -21.64
CA GLU A 528 -8.38 -17.82 -22.54
C GLU A 528 -9.10 -17.53 -23.85
N ILE A 529 -10.27 -16.89 -23.77
CA ILE A 529 -11.04 -16.45 -24.95
C ILE A 529 -10.22 -15.45 -25.77
N LEU A 530 -9.58 -14.47 -25.13
CA LEU A 530 -8.74 -13.47 -25.82
C LEU A 530 -7.48 -14.11 -26.46
N ALA A 531 -6.92 -15.15 -25.85
CA ALA A 531 -5.80 -15.90 -26.41
C ALA A 531 -6.20 -16.85 -27.56
N GLY A 532 -7.50 -17.05 -27.80
CA GLY A 532 -8.02 -17.95 -28.83
C GLY A 532 -8.11 -19.41 -28.39
N HIS A 533 -8.20 -19.69 -27.09
CA HIS A 533 -8.46 -21.03 -26.56
C HIS A 533 -9.97 -21.34 -26.61
N THR A 534 -10.56 -21.42 -27.81
CA THR A 534 -11.97 -21.77 -27.99
C THR A 534 -12.14 -22.94 -28.97
N ASP A 535 -13.26 -23.65 -28.89
CA ASP A 535 -13.57 -24.76 -29.81
C ASP A 535 -13.59 -24.31 -31.29
N GLU A 536 -13.94 -23.06 -31.57
CA GLU A 536 -13.98 -22.47 -32.92
C GLU A 536 -12.56 -22.23 -33.51
N ASP A 537 -11.56 -22.01 -32.65
CA ASP A 537 -10.21 -21.58 -33.05
C ASP A 537 -9.16 -22.72 -33.00
N LYS A 538 -9.57 -23.95 -32.64
CA LYS A 538 -8.72 -25.16 -32.59
C LYS A 538 -8.17 -25.62 -33.95
N SER A 539 -8.70 -25.10 -35.07
CA SER A 539 -8.26 -25.45 -36.43
C SER A 539 -6.90 -24.85 -36.82
N GLY A 540 -6.33 -23.93 -36.02
CA GLY A 540 -4.96 -23.44 -36.16
C GLY A 540 -4.64 -22.58 -37.41
N LEU A 541 -5.55 -22.50 -38.38
CA LEU A 541 -5.36 -21.75 -39.64
C LEU A 541 -5.61 -20.23 -39.52
N ALA A 542 -6.35 -19.79 -38.49
CA ALA A 542 -6.72 -18.37 -38.37
C ALA A 542 -5.54 -17.51 -37.88
N TRP A 543 -5.31 -16.36 -38.54
CA TRP A 543 -4.30 -15.36 -38.15
C TRP A 543 -4.62 -14.67 -36.83
N VAL A 544 -5.92 -14.57 -36.50
CA VAL A 544 -6.45 -13.88 -35.33
C VAL A 544 -7.65 -14.68 -34.77
N PRO A 545 -7.84 -14.76 -33.43
CA PRO A 545 -8.99 -15.44 -32.83
C PRO A 545 -10.36 -14.97 -33.34
N SER A 546 -11.35 -15.86 -33.30
CA SER A 546 -12.76 -15.65 -33.71
C SER A 546 -13.45 -14.45 -33.03
N VAL A 547 -13.02 -14.10 -31.82
CA VAL A 547 -13.60 -13.00 -31.02
C VAL A 547 -13.37 -11.65 -31.68
N PHE A 548 -12.12 -11.39 -32.12
CA PHE A 548 -11.73 -10.11 -32.73
C PHE A 548 -12.21 -9.96 -34.18
N ARG A 549 -12.64 -11.05 -34.82
CA ARG A 549 -13.24 -11.05 -36.16
C ARG A 549 -14.71 -10.60 -36.15
N SER A 550 -15.35 -10.52 -34.99
CA SER A 550 -16.76 -10.16 -34.86
C SER A 550 -16.95 -8.64 -34.80
N GLY A 551 -17.88 -8.10 -35.59
CA GLY A 551 -18.28 -6.69 -35.51
C GLY A 551 -18.87 -6.31 -34.14
N LEU A 552 -19.57 -7.24 -33.47
CA LEU A 552 -20.14 -7.01 -32.13
C LEU A 552 -19.06 -6.74 -31.07
N PHE A 553 -17.90 -7.39 -31.18
CA PHE A 553 -16.76 -7.10 -30.31
C PHE A 553 -16.31 -5.65 -30.46
N TRP A 554 -16.13 -5.17 -31.69
CA TRP A 554 -15.69 -3.81 -31.95
C TRP A 554 -16.75 -2.76 -31.59
N VAL A 555 -18.04 -3.09 -31.69
CA VAL A 555 -19.12 -2.24 -31.17
C VAL A 555 -19.01 -2.10 -29.65
N GLY A 556 -18.84 -3.20 -28.92
CA GLY A 556 -18.63 -3.17 -27.47
C GLY A 556 -17.39 -2.37 -27.07
N PHE A 557 -16.28 -2.59 -27.78
CA PHE A 557 -15.03 -1.84 -27.62
C PHE A 557 -15.25 -0.34 -27.84
N ALA A 558 -15.93 0.03 -28.93
CA ALA A 558 -16.19 1.42 -29.26
C ALA A 558 -17.05 2.11 -28.19
N ILE A 559 -18.06 1.43 -27.62
CA ILE A 559 -18.92 2.01 -26.58
C ILE A 559 -18.10 2.46 -25.37
N SER A 560 -17.31 1.57 -24.77
CA SER A 560 -16.50 1.94 -23.60
C SER A 560 -15.34 2.86 -23.99
N ALA A 561 -14.67 2.60 -25.11
CA ALA A 561 -13.52 3.39 -25.55
C ALA A 561 -13.91 4.83 -25.92
N SER A 562 -15.06 5.07 -26.54
CA SER A 562 -15.51 6.42 -26.89
C SER A 562 -15.96 7.21 -25.67
N VAL A 563 -16.75 6.61 -24.76
CA VAL A 563 -17.21 7.29 -23.54
C VAL A 563 -16.04 7.64 -22.63
N MET A 564 -15.14 6.68 -22.38
CA MET A 564 -13.98 6.93 -21.54
C MET A 564 -12.90 7.75 -22.26
N GLY A 565 -12.77 7.60 -23.57
CA GLY A 565 -11.89 8.40 -24.41
C GLY A 565 -12.28 9.87 -24.42
N TRP A 566 -13.57 10.19 -24.43
CA TRP A 566 -14.05 11.58 -24.25
C TRP A 566 -13.61 12.15 -22.90
N ASN A 567 -13.80 11.39 -21.82
CA ASN A 567 -13.35 11.79 -20.49
C ASN A 567 -11.82 11.98 -20.46
N LEU A 568 -11.05 11.12 -21.13
CA LEU A 568 -9.59 11.24 -21.26
C LEU A 568 -9.20 12.55 -21.97
N LEU A 569 -9.85 12.89 -23.09
CA LEU A 569 -9.58 14.12 -23.82
C LEU A 569 -9.91 15.38 -22.99
N CYS A 570 -11.00 15.34 -22.22
CA CYS A 570 -11.37 16.42 -21.30
C CYS A 570 -10.34 16.58 -20.17
N TYR A 571 -9.92 15.48 -19.52
CA TYR A 571 -8.89 15.52 -18.47
C TYR A 571 -7.51 15.92 -19.00
N ALA A 572 -7.17 15.49 -20.22
CA ALA A 572 -5.96 15.91 -20.93
C ALA A 572 -6.03 17.37 -21.43
N GLN A 573 -7.16 18.05 -21.22
CA GLN A 573 -7.44 19.43 -21.61
C GLN A 573 -7.24 19.68 -23.11
N ARG A 574 -7.55 18.69 -23.95
CA ARG A 574 -7.51 18.82 -25.41
C ARG A 574 -8.79 19.41 -25.99
N VAL A 575 -9.85 19.46 -25.19
CA VAL A 575 -11.11 20.10 -25.53
C VAL A 575 -11.36 21.25 -24.54
N PRO A 576 -11.12 22.51 -24.94
CA PRO A 576 -11.41 23.68 -24.11
C PRO A 576 -12.90 23.71 -23.72
N GLY A 577 -13.19 23.74 -22.42
CA GLY A 577 -14.58 23.74 -21.91
C GLY A 577 -15.33 22.40 -22.00
N GLY A 578 -14.66 21.31 -22.38
CA GLY A 578 -15.29 19.98 -22.42
C GLY A 578 -15.73 19.51 -21.04
N GLN A 579 -17.01 19.15 -20.90
CA GLN A 579 -17.55 18.56 -19.67
C GLN A 579 -17.33 17.05 -19.67
N VAL A 580 -16.83 16.54 -18.55
CA VAL A 580 -16.63 15.10 -18.30
C VAL A 580 -18.00 14.44 -18.12
N LEU A 581 -18.20 13.29 -18.77
CA LEU A 581 -19.39 12.47 -18.58
C LEU A 581 -19.35 11.84 -17.18
N ASN A 582 -20.34 12.20 -16.35
CA ASN A 582 -20.47 11.68 -15.00
C ASN A 582 -21.02 10.24 -15.03
N LEU A 583 -20.16 9.26 -14.74
CA LEU A 583 -20.54 7.85 -14.69
C LEU A 583 -20.94 7.39 -13.29
N THR A 584 -20.87 8.24 -12.27
CA THR A 584 -21.22 7.90 -10.88
C THR A 584 -22.73 8.00 -10.61
N ASN A 585 -23.44 8.83 -11.38
CA ASN A 585 -24.90 9.07 -11.28
C ASN A 585 -25.39 9.19 -9.83
N SER A 586 -25.02 10.28 -9.16
CA SER A 586 -25.54 10.56 -7.81
C SER A 586 -27.01 10.95 -7.89
N TRP A 587 -27.84 10.32 -7.07
CA TRP A 587 -29.25 10.64 -6.94
C TRP A 587 -29.57 11.37 -5.63
N SER A 588 -28.54 11.83 -4.91
CA SER A 588 -28.67 12.55 -3.63
C SER A 588 -29.64 13.73 -3.72
N SER A 589 -29.59 14.52 -4.79
CA SER A 589 -30.47 15.69 -4.99
C SER A 589 -31.96 15.34 -5.04
N TYR A 590 -32.30 14.11 -5.42
CA TYR A 590 -33.68 13.66 -5.59
C TYR A 590 -34.26 13.02 -4.32
N ILE A 591 -33.42 12.61 -3.37
CA ILE A 591 -33.84 11.90 -2.16
C ILE A 591 -33.70 12.72 -0.87
N ILE A 592 -33.04 13.87 -0.91
CA ILE A 592 -33.00 14.81 0.21
C ILE A 592 -34.45 15.19 0.57
N ASN A 593 -34.78 15.18 1.87
CA ASN A 593 -36.12 15.42 2.40
C ASN A 593 -37.20 14.41 1.96
N SER A 594 -36.79 13.20 1.55
CA SER A 594 -37.71 12.11 1.22
C SER A 594 -37.60 10.96 2.25
N PRO A 595 -38.54 10.00 2.28
CA PRO A 595 -38.40 8.79 3.08
C PRO A 595 -37.13 7.97 2.80
N LEU A 596 -36.50 8.19 1.64
CA LEU A 596 -35.24 7.53 1.23
C LEU A 596 -33.98 8.26 1.70
N GLN A 597 -34.11 9.38 2.42
CA GLN A 597 -32.99 10.20 2.90
C GLN A 597 -31.99 9.41 3.77
N GLY A 598 -32.44 8.32 4.41
CA GLY A 598 -31.59 7.42 5.19
C GLY A 598 -30.43 6.79 4.39
N LEU A 599 -30.54 6.73 3.05
CA LEU A 599 -29.50 6.21 2.15
C LEU A 599 -28.36 7.21 1.85
N LEU A 600 -28.42 8.43 2.36
CA LEU A 600 -27.35 9.40 2.20
C LEU A 600 -26.16 9.06 3.12
N PRO A 601 -24.90 9.23 2.67
CA PRO A 601 -24.46 9.75 1.38
C PRO A 601 -24.28 8.70 0.27
N GLY A 602 -24.58 7.42 0.54
CA GLY A 602 -24.36 6.27 -0.35
C GLY A 602 -25.25 6.18 -1.60
N ALA A 603 -26.24 7.07 -1.76
CA ALA A 603 -27.17 7.08 -2.89
C ALA A 603 -26.52 7.46 -4.24
N ARG A 604 -25.88 6.47 -4.89
CA ARG A 604 -25.23 6.60 -6.21
C ARG A 604 -25.46 5.35 -7.06
N SER A 605 -25.36 5.49 -8.38
CA SER A 605 -25.50 4.40 -9.36
C SER A 605 -24.35 4.38 -10.37
N PRO A 606 -23.14 3.96 -9.95
CA PRO A 606 -21.96 4.04 -10.80
C PRO A 606 -21.97 3.01 -11.94
N ILE A 607 -21.46 3.42 -13.10
CA ILE A 607 -21.34 2.63 -14.32
C ILE A 607 -19.87 2.26 -14.58
N PHE A 608 -19.58 0.96 -14.50
CA PHE A 608 -18.30 0.34 -14.84
C PHE A 608 -18.51 -0.64 -15.98
N PHE A 609 -17.99 -0.31 -17.16
CA PHE A 609 -18.17 -1.08 -18.37
C PHE A 609 -17.58 -2.50 -18.24
N THR A 610 -16.43 -2.61 -17.60
CA THR A 610 -15.75 -3.87 -17.27
C THR A 610 -16.62 -4.74 -16.37
N LEU A 611 -17.22 -4.15 -15.34
CA LEU A 611 -18.03 -4.90 -14.39
C LEU A 611 -19.34 -5.39 -15.03
N ILE A 612 -19.97 -4.57 -15.88
CA ILE A 612 -21.12 -4.98 -16.69
C ILE A 612 -20.74 -6.17 -17.58
N GLY A 613 -19.60 -6.08 -18.27
CA GLY A 613 -19.12 -7.14 -19.15
C GLY A 613 -18.79 -8.44 -18.43
N LEU A 614 -18.11 -8.37 -17.29
CA LEU A 614 -17.78 -9.55 -16.48
C LEU A 614 -19.02 -10.18 -15.87
N THR A 615 -19.96 -9.37 -15.39
CA THR A 615 -21.23 -9.86 -14.83
C THR A 615 -22.05 -10.62 -15.88
N PHE A 616 -21.94 -10.26 -17.16
CA PHE A 616 -22.56 -11.01 -18.24
C PHE A 616 -21.98 -12.44 -18.38
N LEU A 617 -20.70 -12.65 -18.05
CA LEU A 617 -20.06 -13.96 -18.04
C LEU A 617 -20.47 -14.79 -16.80
N VAL A 618 -20.65 -14.13 -15.64
CA VAL A 618 -21.06 -14.75 -14.37
C VAL A 618 -22.45 -15.39 -14.45
N PRO A 619 -22.69 -16.59 -13.87
CA PRO A 619 -24.03 -17.20 -13.84
C PRO A 619 -25.12 -16.27 -13.27
N ALA A 620 -26.29 -16.23 -13.91
CA ALA A 620 -27.35 -15.25 -13.62
C ALA A 620 -27.84 -15.29 -12.16
N LYS A 621 -27.85 -16.47 -11.52
CA LYS A 621 -28.25 -16.61 -10.11
C LYS A 621 -27.26 -15.96 -9.14
N ILE A 622 -25.98 -16.00 -9.50
CA ILE A 622 -24.90 -15.46 -8.67
C ILE A 622 -24.91 -13.94 -8.79
N SER A 623 -24.94 -13.43 -10.02
CA SER A 623 -25.03 -11.99 -10.27
C SER A 623 -26.31 -11.37 -9.72
N PHE A 624 -27.45 -12.07 -9.78
CA PHE A 624 -28.69 -11.66 -9.10
C PHE A 624 -28.46 -11.42 -7.60
N SER A 625 -27.81 -12.37 -6.94
CA SER A 625 -27.62 -12.34 -5.49
C SER A 625 -26.71 -11.21 -5.05
N LEU A 626 -25.67 -10.90 -5.83
CA LEU A 626 -24.71 -9.83 -5.53
C LEU A 626 -25.37 -8.46 -5.39
N TRP A 627 -26.24 -8.07 -6.33
CA TRP A 627 -26.94 -6.78 -6.22
C TRP A 627 -28.16 -6.87 -5.29
N PHE A 628 -28.85 -8.01 -5.25
CA PHE A 628 -30.04 -8.20 -4.41
C PHE A 628 -29.75 -8.02 -2.92
N PHE A 629 -28.70 -8.67 -2.38
CA PHE A 629 -28.36 -8.53 -0.96
C PHE A 629 -27.90 -7.11 -0.61
N TYR A 630 -27.30 -6.38 -1.55
CA TYR A 630 -26.96 -4.98 -1.33
C TYR A 630 -28.19 -4.08 -1.27
N VAL A 631 -29.19 -4.31 -2.13
CA VAL A 631 -30.50 -3.65 -2.04
C VAL A 631 -31.24 -4.05 -0.76
N LEU A 632 -31.13 -5.31 -0.32
CA LEU A 632 -31.68 -5.75 0.96
C LEU A 632 -31.06 -4.99 2.14
N TYR A 633 -29.74 -4.75 2.12
CA TYR A 633 -29.07 -3.87 3.08
C TYR A 633 -29.64 -2.45 3.03
N MET A 634 -29.86 -1.87 1.84
CA MET A 634 -30.48 -0.53 1.73
C MET A 634 -31.86 -0.50 2.39
N CYS A 635 -32.67 -1.56 2.21
CA CYS A 635 -33.96 -1.69 2.89
C CYS A 635 -33.80 -1.83 4.42
N GLN A 636 -32.87 -2.65 4.90
CA GLN A 636 -32.57 -2.79 6.33
C GLN A 636 -32.15 -1.45 6.95
N LEU A 637 -31.28 -0.69 6.26
CA LEU A 637 -30.86 0.64 6.70
C LEU A 637 -32.04 1.61 6.81
N LEU A 638 -32.93 1.63 5.82
CA LEU A 638 -34.14 2.44 5.87
C LEU A 638 -35.05 2.05 7.04
N VAL A 639 -35.24 0.75 7.27
CA VAL A 639 -36.01 0.27 8.43
C VAL A 639 -35.39 0.73 9.76
N MET A 640 -34.06 0.68 9.88
CA MET A 640 -33.36 1.18 11.08
C MET A 640 -33.57 2.69 11.30
N VAL A 641 -33.46 3.47 10.22
CA VAL A 641 -33.67 4.93 10.25
C VAL A 641 -35.13 5.26 10.59
N TRP A 642 -36.10 4.61 9.94
CA TRP A 642 -37.53 4.79 10.21
C TRP A 642 -37.92 4.37 11.63
N SER A 643 -37.22 3.40 12.21
CA SER A 643 -37.42 2.96 13.59
C SER A 643 -36.73 3.86 14.63
N GLY A 644 -36.03 4.91 14.21
CA GLY A 644 -35.40 5.90 15.10
C GLY A 644 -34.01 5.53 15.62
N TYR A 645 -33.37 4.47 15.12
CA TYR A 645 -32.01 4.08 15.53
C TYR A 645 -30.90 4.93 14.89
N GLY A 646 -31.23 5.84 13.97
CA GLY A 646 -30.29 6.74 13.31
C GLY A 646 -30.98 7.68 12.32
N VAL A 647 -30.21 8.62 11.77
CA VAL A 647 -30.70 9.59 10.77
C VAL A 647 -30.38 9.11 9.35
N ASN A 648 -29.19 8.54 9.16
CA ASN A 648 -28.71 8.07 7.87
C ASN A 648 -27.57 7.05 8.04
N GLU A 649 -26.93 6.63 6.93
CA GLU A 649 -25.82 5.68 6.95
C GLU A 649 -24.68 6.10 7.89
N ASN A 650 -24.39 7.40 8.02
CA ASN A 650 -23.34 7.90 8.89
C ASN A 650 -23.64 7.73 10.40
N SER A 651 -24.90 7.48 10.76
CA SER A 651 -25.27 7.15 12.15
C SER A 651 -24.73 5.77 12.58
N PHE A 652 -24.28 4.94 11.64
CA PHE A 652 -23.75 3.60 11.90
C PHE A 652 -22.28 3.52 11.50
N PRO A 653 -21.35 4.03 12.35
CA PRO A 653 -19.94 4.12 12.01
C PRO A 653 -19.33 2.72 11.81
N THR A 654 -18.41 2.64 10.86
CA THR A 654 -17.64 1.43 10.57
C THR A 654 -16.25 1.84 10.09
N GLU A 655 -15.25 1.03 10.41
CA GLU A 655 -13.85 1.31 10.08
C GLU A 655 -13.11 0.03 9.67
N TRP A 656 -11.80 0.15 9.42
CA TRP A 656 -10.98 -0.94 8.91
C TRP A 656 -10.37 -1.81 10.02
N TRP A 657 -10.28 -1.27 11.24
CA TRP A 657 -9.50 -1.87 12.32
C TRP A 657 -10.34 -2.76 13.21
N TYR A 658 -11.32 -2.21 13.94
CA TYR A 658 -12.03 -2.95 14.98
C TYR A 658 -13.52 -2.62 15.14
N THR A 659 -14.08 -1.59 14.49
CA THR A 659 -15.49 -1.19 14.67
C THR A 659 -16.42 -1.69 13.56
N PHE A 660 -17.36 -2.58 13.94
CA PHE A 660 -18.44 -3.05 13.07
C PHE A 660 -19.66 -2.11 13.12
N ASN A 661 -20.30 -1.95 11.96
CA ASN A 661 -21.74 -1.64 11.91
C ASN A 661 -22.56 -2.92 11.74
N PHE A 662 -23.89 -2.81 11.78
CA PHE A 662 -24.80 -3.97 11.67
C PHE A 662 -24.61 -4.75 10.35
N ARG A 663 -24.39 -4.06 9.23
CA ARG A 663 -24.12 -4.67 7.91
C ARG A 663 -22.85 -5.53 7.93
N MET A 664 -21.74 -4.98 8.40
CA MET A 664 -20.46 -5.69 8.45
C MET A 664 -20.48 -6.83 9.47
N ALA A 665 -21.18 -6.65 10.59
CA ALA A 665 -21.38 -7.69 11.59
C ALA A 665 -22.18 -8.88 11.03
N GLU A 666 -23.34 -8.63 10.40
CA GLU A 666 -24.15 -9.66 9.73
C GLU A 666 -23.33 -10.43 8.70
N ALA A 667 -22.65 -9.69 7.82
CA ALA A 667 -21.84 -10.27 6.76
C ALA A 667 -20.62 -11.04 7.30
N GLY A 668 -20.00 -10.56 8.38
CA GLY A 668 -18.88 -11.23 9.05
C GLY A 668 -19.28 -12.56 9.69
N GLY A 669 -20.45 -12.59 10.34
CA GLY A 669 -21.03 -13.84 10.87
C GLY A 669 -21.39 -14.83 9.77
N ALA A 670 -22.00 -14.34 8.70
CA ALA A 670 -22.32 -15.13 7.51
C ALA A 670 -21.04 -15.72 6.87
N MET A 671 -19.98 -14.93 6.77
CA MET A 671 -18.70 -15.38 6.23
C MET A 671 -18.05 -16.49 7.08
N MET A 672 -18.17 -16.40 8.41
CA MET A 672 -17.64 -17.41 9.33
C MET A 672 -18.29 -18.78 9.07
N VAL A 673 -19.62 -18.83 9.06
CA VAL A 673 -20.37 -20.07 8.80
C VAL A 673 -20.08 -20.62 7.41
N PHE A 674 -20.07 -19.75 6.39
CA PHE A 674 -19.75 -20.13 5.02
C PHE A 674 -18.37 -20.79 4.91
N ALA A 675 -17.34 -20.17 5.49
CA ALA A 675 -15.98 -20.68 5.43
C ALA A 675 -15.80 -21.98 6.22
N ILE A 676 -16.45 -22.13 7.39
CA ILE A 676 -16.43 -23.38 8.16
C ILE A 676 -16.98 -24.55 7.33
N VAL A 677 -18.10 -24.34 6.62
CA VAL A 677 -18.68 -25.37 5.74
C VAL A 677 -17.74 -25.72 4.58
N VAL A 678 -17.07 -24.71 3.99
CA VAL A 678 -16.07 -24.95 2.93
C VAL A 678 -14.87 -25.73 3.46
N LEU A 679 -14.29 -25.34 4.60
CA LEU A 679 -13.18 -26.06 5.24
C LEU A 679 -13.57 -27.50 5.56
N TYR A 680 -14.78 -27.71 6.07
CA TYR A 680 -15.31 -29.04 6.34
C TYR A 680 -15.39 -29.89 5.07
N LYS A 681 -15.88 -29.34 3.94
CA LYS A 681 -15.89 -30.05 2.65
C LYS A 681 -14.49 -30.35 2.11
N CYS A 682 -13.53 -29.45 2.33
CA CYS A 682 -12.15 -29.59 1.86
C CYS A 682 -11.23 -30.43 2.78
N ARG A 683 -11.68 -30.83 3.98
CA ARG A 683 -10.86 -31.50 5.02
C ARG A 683 -10.02 -32.68 4.50
N LYS A 684 -10.59 -33.44 3.56
CA LYS A 684 -9.98 -34.61 2.92
C LYS A 684 -8.69 -34.22 2.17
N TYR A 685 -8.71 -33.10 1.45
CA TYR A 685 -7.55 -32.60 0.72
C TYR A 685 -6.56 -31.91 1.64
N LEU A 686 -7.04 -31.15 2.63
CA LEU A 686 -6.19 -30.44 3.60
C LEU A 686 -5.26 -31.39 4.38
N LEU A 687 -5.73 -32.59 4.71
CA LEU A 687 -5.00 -33.59 5.50
C LEU A 687 -4.41 -34.75 4.68
N CYS A 688 -4.37 -34.63 3.35
CA CYS A 688 -3.96 -35.74 2.48
C CYS A 688 -2.47 -36.12 2.61
N CYS A 689 -1.59 -35.26 3.16
CA CYS A 689 -0.22 -35.65 3.47
C CYS A 689 -0.14 -36.69 4.60
N VAL A 690 -1.03 -36.59 5.60
CA VAL A 690 -1.16 -37.52 6.74
C VAL A 690 -2.09 -38.69 6.42
N THR A 691 -3.07 -38.47 5.54
CA THR A 691 -4.04 -39.49 5.10
C THR A 691 -3.94 -39.75 3.59
N PRO A 692 -2.85 -40.37 3.08
CA PRO A 692 -2.63 -40.54 1.64
C PRO A 692 -3.74 -41.32 0.93
N ALA A 693 -4.37 -42.29 1.62
CA ALA A 693 -5.46 -43.09 1.10
C ALA A 693 -6.65 -42.25 0.61
N SER A 694 -6.83 -41.04 1.16
CA SER A 694 -7.89 -40.13 0.75
C SER A 694 -7.80 -39.75 -0.74
N VAL A 695 -6.61 -39.61 -1.29
CA VAL A 695 -6.39 -39.22 -2.70
C VAL A 695 -5.99 -40.41 -3.57
N GLY A 696 -6.13 -41.64 -3.09
CA GLY A 696 -5.69 -42.86 -3.78
C GLY A 696 -6.31 -43.08 -5.16
N ASP A 697 -7.52 -42.57 -5.37
CA ASP A 697 -8.28 -42.75 -6.63
C ASP A 697 -7.83 -41.80 -7.76
N LEU A 698 -6.84 -40.93 -7.52
CA LEU A 698 -6.43 -39.86 -8.45
C LEU A 698 -5.21 -40.25 -9.29
N GLU A 699 -4.90 -39.49 -10.35
CA GLU A 699 -3.68 -39.74 -11.14
C GLU A 699 -2.40 -39.52 -10.30
N PRO A 700 -1.34 -40.36 -10.45
CA PRO A 700 -0.12 -40.25 -9.63
C PRO A 700 0.55 -38.86 -9.60
N PRO A 701 0.66 -38.11 -10.73
CA PRO A 701 1.22 -36.76 -10.71
C PRO A 701 0.39 -35.76 -9.90
N GLU A 702 -0.92 -35.96 -9.86
CA GLU A 702 -1.83 -35.11 -9.11
C GLU A 702 -1.85 -35.45 -7.62
N GLN A 703 -1.83 -36.75 -7.28
CA GLN A 703 -1.64 -37.20 -5.90
C GLN A 703 -0.39 -36.58 -5.28
N LYS A 704 0.73 -36.60 -6.02
CA LYS A 704 1.99 -36.01 -5.59
C LYS A 704 1.86 -34.51 -5.32
N GLU A 705 1.22 -33.77 -6.21
CA GLU A 705 1.01 -32.33 -6.04
C GLU A 705 0.14 -32.02 -4.81
N LEU A 706 -0.98 -32.72 -4.63
CA LEU A 706 -1.87 -32.50 -3.49
C LEU A 706 -1.19 -32.83 -2.17
N ARG A 707 -0.43 -33.93 -2.10
CA ARG A 707 0.30 -34.32 -0.88
C ARG A 707 1.40 -33.33 -0.51
N ILE A 708 2.17 -32.86 -1.50
CA ILE A 708 3.19 -31.81 -1.27
C ILE A 708 2.52 -30.51 -0.83
N SER A 709 1.42 -30.11 -1.49
CA SER A 709 0.68 -28.89 -1.12
C SER A 709 0.07 -28.99 0.28
N SER A 710 -0.45 -30.14 0.68
CA SER A 710 -0.97 -30.39 2.04
C SER A 710 0.14 -30.30 3.09
N PHE A 711 1.32 -30.88 2.82
CA PHE A 711 2.48 -30.72 3.69
C PHE A 711 2.94 -29.26 3.80
N LEU A 712 3.11 -28.57 2.66
CA LEU A 712 3.53 -27.17 2.62
C LEU A 712 2.51 -26.24 3.29
N PHE A 713 1.21 -26.54 3.16
CA PHE A 713 0.17 -25.80 3.87
C PHE A 713 0.29 -25.99 5.39
N LEU A 714 0.35 -27.22 5.90
CA LEU A 714 0.40 -27.47 7.35
C LEU A 714 1.72 -26.99 7.97
N ALA A 715 2.86 -27.36 7.38
CA ALA A 715 4.17 -26.95 7.87
C ALA A 715 4.38 -25.43 7.72
N GLY A 716 3.97 -24.85 6.58
CA GLY A 716 4.01 -23.41 6.36
C GLY A 716 3.13 -22.64 7.34
N SER A 717 1.94 -23.15 7.66
CA SER A 717 1.06 -22.56 8.68
C SER A 717 1.70 -22.57 10.06
N ALA A 718 2.29 -23.71 10.46
CA ALA A 718 2.95 -23.85 11.74
C ALA A 718 4.16 -22.91 11.87
N VAL A 719 5.01 -22.84 10.84
CA VAL A 719 6.16 -21.91 10.81
C VAL A 719 5.69 -20.45 10.82
N LEU A 720 4.64 -20.11 10.07
CA LEU A 720 4.08 -18.75 10.07
C LEU A 720 3.56 -18.36 11.46
N ILE A 721 2.82 -19.25 12.14
CA ILE A 721 2.35 -19.02 13.51
C ILE A 721 3.52 -18.84 14.48
N LEU A 722 4.56 -19.68 14.37
CA LEU A 722 5.77 -19.56 15.20
C LEU A 722 6.51 -18.24 14.94
N LEU A 723 6.59 -17.78 13.69
CA LEU A 723 7.21 -16.49 13.37
C LEU A 723 6.40 -15.30 13.88
N LEU A 724 5.07 -15.36 13.83
CA LEU A 724 4.23 -14.30 14.38
C LEU A 724 4.31 -14.26 15.91
N TRP A 725 4.32 -15.43 16.56
CA TRP A 725 4.42 -15.54 18.01
C TRP A 725 5.83 -15.23 18.52
N LEU A 726 6.83 -16.04 18.17
CA LEU A 726 8.20 -15.93 18.70
C LEU A 726 9.04 -14.87 17.97
N GLY A 727 8.77 -14.64 16.69
CA GLY A 727 9.48 -13.65 15.89
C GLY A 727 8.97 -12.23 16.10
N MET A 728 7.68 -11.97 15.87
CA MET A 728 7.10 -10.62 16.04
C MET A 728 6.68 -10.31 17.49
N GLY A 729 6.62 -11.30 18.38
CA GLY A 729 6.25 -11.12 19.78
C GLY A 729 4.73 -11.11 20.06
N ALA A 730 3.90 -11.60 19.13
CA ALA A 730 2.45 -11.65 19.32
C ALA A 730 2.03 -12.71 20.35
N ASN A 731 0.89 -12.55 21.01
CA ASN A 731 0.35 -13.62 21.85
C ASN A 731 -0.11 -14.84 21.03
N VAL A 732 0.21 -16.06 21.48
CA VAL A 732 -0.07 -17.30 20.74
C VAL A 732 -1.56 -17.55 20.50
N TYR A 733 -2.43 -17.28 21.49
CA TYR A 733 -3.87 -17.53 21.36
C TYR A 733 -4.50 -16.59 20.32
N TYR A 734 -4.12 -15.31 20.36
CA TYR A 734 -4.55 -14.32 19.37
C TYR A 734 -3.96 -14.59 18.01
N THR A 735 -2.74 -15.14 17.94
CA THR A 735 -2.12 -15.54 16.67
C THR A 735 -2.91 -16.67 16.01
N LEU A 736 -3.28 -17.72 16.77
CA LEU A 736 -4.11 -18.82 16.27
C LEU A 736 -5.49 -18.34 15.82
N PHE A 737 -6.13 -17.48 16.63
CA PHE A 737 -7.43 -16.91 16.31
C PHE A 737 -7.37 -16.02 15.05
N ALA A 738 -6.40 -15.10 14.98
CA ALA A 738 -6.20 -14.23 13.84
C ALA A 738 -5.89 -15.02 12.57
N TYR A 739 -5.03 -16.05 12.66
CA TYR A 739 -4.73 -16.95 11.56
C TYR A 739 -6.00 -17.63 11.03
N PHE A 740 -6.84 -18.17 11.92
CA PHE A 740 -8.11 -18.78 11.54
C PHE A 740 -9.05 -17.80 10.83
N VAL A 741 -9.25 -16.60 11.39
CA VAL A 741 -10.10 -15.56 10.80
C VAL A 741 -9.55 -15.10 9.43
N ILE A 742 -8.23 -14.95 9.30
CA ILE A 742 -7.58 -14.59 8.03
C ILE A 742 -7.81 -15.68 6.96
N MET A 743 -7.75 -16.96 7.34
CA MET A 743 -8.08 -18.06 6.42
C MET A 743 -9.55 -18.03 6.00
N VAL A 744 -10.47 -17.75 6.93
CA VAL A 744 -11.90 -17.56 6.66
C VAL A 744 -12.14 -16.43 5.66
N LEU A 745 -11.52 -15.26 5.89
CA LEU A 745 -11.60 -14.11 4.99
C LEU A 745 -11.04 -14.42 3.61
N THR A 746 -9.91 -15.12 3.57
CA THR A 746 -9.29 -15.57 2.32
C THR A 746 -10.23 -16.48 1.54
N ILE A 747 -10.91 -17.44 2.18
CA ILE A 747 -11.87 -18.32 1.51
C ILE A 747 -13.01 -17.52 0.89
N GLY A 748 -13.62 -16.60 1.66
CA GLY A 748 -14.71 -15.74 1.19
C GLY A 748 -14.28 -14.91 -0.02
N LEU A 749 -13.10 -14.30 0.06
CA LEU A 749 -12.48 -13.52 -1.01
C LEU A 749 -12.22 -14.35 -2.28
N VAL A 750 -11.49 -15.47 -2.17
CA VAL A 750 -11.18 -16.30 -3.35
C VAL A 750 -12.46 -16.81 -3.99
N ARG A 751 -13.46 -17.20 -3.19
CA ARG A 751 -14.75 -17.63 -3.71
C ARG A 751 -15.50 -16.51 -4.43
N ALA A 752 -15.58 -15.31 -3.82
CA ALA A 752 -16.27 -14.17 -4.41
C ALA A 752 -15.67 -13.76 -5.76
N VAL A 753 -14.35 -13.80 -5.90
CA VAL A 753 -13.65 -13.43 -7.13
C VAL A 753 -13.70 -14.55 -8.17
N ALA A 754 -13.43 -15.81 -7.78
CA ALA A 754 -13.42 -16.95 -8.69
C ALA A 754 -14.81 -17.30 -9.22
N GLU A 755 -15.84 -17.30 -8.36
CA GLU A 755 -17.20 -17.66 -8.75
C GLU A 755 -18.01 -16.43 -9.20
N GLY A 756 -17.87 -15.30 -8.50
CA GLY A 756 -18.64 -14.08 -8.73
C GLY A 756 -18.05 -13.10 -9.75
N GLY A 757 -16.82 -13.33 -10.23
CA GLY A 757 -16.17 -12.48 -11.24
C GLY A 757 -15.94 -11.03 -10.78
N ILE A 758 -15.83 -10.81 -9.47
CA ILE A 758 -15.78 -9.48 -8.87
C ILE A 758 -14.37 -8.88 -9.03
N LEU A 759 -14.31 -7.62 -9.47
CA LEU A 759 -13.06 -6.90 -9.74
C LEU A 759 -12.31 -6.48 -8.49
N GLY A 760 -13.00 -6.08 -7.44
CA GLY A 760 -12.39 -5.53 -6.23
C GLY A 760 -13.09 -6.04 -4.98
N PHE A 761 -12.29 -6.48 -4.02
CA PHE A 761 -12.79 -6.95 -2.74
C PHE A 761 -11.93 -6.38 -1.63
N GLN A 762 -12.57 -5.67 -0.71
CA GLN A 762 -11.95 -5.18 0.50
C GLN A 762 -12.76 -5.72 1.67
N ALA A 763 -12.14 -6.41 2.63
CA ALA A 763 -12.85 -6.90 3.80
C ALA A 763 -12.81 -5.85 4.91
N TRP A 764 -13.95 -5.25 5.27
CA TRP A 764 -14.07 -4.49 6.53
C TRP A 764 -14.46 -5.43 7.67
N VAL A 765 -13.72 -6.54 7.73
CA VAL A 765 -13.83 -7.59 8.73
C VAL A 765 -12.42 -8.06 9.02
N SER A 766 -12.03 -7.98 10.30
CA SER A 766 -10.71 -8.36 10.78
C SER A 766 -10.86 -9.22 12.04
N PRO A 767 -9.80 -9.92 12.48
CA PRO A 767 -9.80 -10.59 13.78
C PRO A 767 -10.16 -9.63 14.93
N PHE A 768 -9.68 -8.38 14.86
CA PHE A 768 -9.86 -7.39 15.91
C PHE A 768 -11.30 -6.91 16.04
N HIS A 769 -12.05 -6.88 14.93
CA HIS A 769 -13.48 -6.59 14.95
C HIS A 769 -14.26 -7.63 15.76
N PHE A 770 -13.93 -8.91 15.59
CA PHE A 770 -14.56 -9.99 16.36
C PHE A 770 -14.20 -9.89 17.84
N VAL A 771 -12.93 -9.63 18.18
CA VAL A 771 -12.50 -9.45 19.58
C VAL A 771 -13.29 -8.32 20.24
N ARG A 772 -13.32 -7.12 19.63
CA ARG A 772 -14.06 -5.98 20.18
C ARG A 772 -15.56 -6.26 20.28
N SER A 773 -16.17 -6.76 19.21
CA SER A 773 -17.63 -6.88 19.12
C SER A 773 -18.21 -7.98 20.01
N LEU A 774 -17.45 -9.05 20.27
CA LEU A 774 -17.90 -10.17 21.10
C LEU A 774 -17.50 -10.04 22.58
N PHE A 775 -16.32 -9.48 22.85
CA PHE A 775 -15.75 -9.51 24.21
C PHE A 775 -15.39 -8.14 24.78
N GLY A 776 -15.24 -7.11 23.94
CA GLY A 776 -14.58 -5.86 24.29
C GLY A 776 -13.06 -6.01 24.30
N MET A 777 -12.34 -4.89 24.38
CA MET A 777 -10.88 -4.85 24.49
C MET A 777 -10.39 -4.33 25.85
N ASN A 778 -11.32 -4.07 26.79
CA ASN A 778 -11.06 -3.53 28.12
C ASN A 778 -10.69 -4.57 29.19
N LYS A 779 -10.65 -5.86 28.84
CA LYS A 779 -10.29 -6.94 29.76
C LYS A 779 -8.80 -7.26 29.64
N THR A 780 -8.19 -7.75 30.73
CA THR A 780 -6.76 -8.11 30.77
C THR A 780 -6.36 -9.11 29.68
N TRP A 781 -7.24 -10.07 29.39
CA TRP A 781 -6.98 -11.08 28.37
C TRP A 781 -7.32 -10.63 26.95
N THR A 782 -8.06 -9.52 26.74
CA THR A 782 -8.42 -8.95 25.41
C THR A 782 -7.73 -7.61 25.12
N CYS A 783 -6.71 -7.25 25.91
CA CYS A 783 -6.03 -5.97 25.79
C CYS A 783 -5.32 -5.85 24.42
N PRO A 784 -5.40 -4.70 23.73
CA PRO A 784 -4.76 -4.48 22.43
C PRO A 784 -3.26 -4.73 22.38
N SER A 785 -2.57 -4.53 23.51
CA SER A 785 -1.14 -4.83 23.63
C SER A 785 -0.78 -6.30 23.36
N LEU A 786 -1.72 -7.24 23.53
CA LEU A 786 -1.49 -8.67 23.28
C LEU A 786 -1.42 -9.02 21.78
N PHE A 787 -1.98 -8.16 20.93
CA PHE A 787 -2.08 -8.41 19.49
C PHE A 787 -1.62 -7.23 18.62
N ALA A 788 -0.93 -6.24 19.21
CA ALA A 788 -0.33 -5.12 18.48
C ALA A 788 0.59 -5.56 17.31
N PRO A 789 1.49 -6.58 17.45
CA PRO A 789 2.27 -7.07 16.31
C PRO A 789 1.39 -7.67 15.19
N LEU A 790 0.26 -8.29 15.56
CA LEU A 790 -0.68 -8.84 14.60
C LEU A 790 -1.41 -7.74 13.84
N MET A 791 -1.66 -6.58 14.45
CA MET A 791 -2.22 -5.42 13.73
C MET A 791 -1.26 -4.94 12.65
N VAL A 792 0.05 -4.90 12.92
CA VAL A 792 1.08 -4.55 11.92
C VAL A 792 1.09 -5.58 10.79
N PHE A 793 1.19 -6.88 11.11
CA PHE A 793 1.17 -7.94 10.09
C PHE A 793 -0.11 -7.92 9.24
N TYR A 794 -1.26 -7.84 9.90
CA TYR A 794 -2.57 -7.76 9.23
C TYR A 794 -2.67 -6.51 8.35
N SER A 795 -2.17 -5.37 8.83
CA SER A 795 -2.20 -4.11 8.09
C SER A 795 -1.53 -4.23 6.73
N VAL A 796 -0.34 -4.84 6.69
CA VAL A 796 0.50 -4.97 5.50
C VAL A 796 -0.03 -6.04 4.53
N MET A 797 -0.53 -7.15 5.06
CA MET A 797 -0.86 -8.32 4.24
C MET A 797 -2.34 -8.43 3.86
N PHE A 798 -3.25 -7.96 4.72
CA PHE A 798 -4.66 -8.32 4.67
C PHE A 798 -5.65 -7.15 4.81
N LEU A 799 -5.18 -5.93 5.07
CA LEU A 799 -6.08 -4.78 5.26
C LEU A 799 -6.70 -4.30 3.94
N ASP A 800 -5.89 -4.19 2.89
CA ASP A 800 -6.36 -3.86 1.53
C ASP A 800 -6.24 -5.06 0.60
N LEU A 801 -7.29 -5.87 0.55
CA LEU A 801 -7.34 -7.12 -0.21
C LEU A 801 -7.64 -6.92 -1.71
N LYS A 802 -7.74 -5.68 -2.20
CA LYS A 802 -8.19 -5.40 -3.57
C LYS A 802 -7.35 -6.07 -4.64
N THR A 803 -6.03 -6.12 -4.46
CA THR A 803 -5.07 -6.77 -5.36
C THR A 803 -4.43 -8.00 -4.73
N PHE A 804 -5.08 -8.58 -3.72
CA PHE A 804 -4.56 -9.75 -3.01
C PHE A 804 -4.31 -10.90 -3.98
N ILE A 805 -3.20 -11.63 -3.79
CA ILE A 805 -2.71 -12.58 -4.78
C ILE A 805 -3.52 -13.88 -4.86
N ALA A 806 -4.20 -14.28 -3.78
CA ALA A 806 -4.84 -15.59 -3.70
C ALA A 806 -5.94 -15.83 -4.76
N PRO A 807 -6.85 -14.88 -5.06
CA PRO A 807 -7.79 -15.06 -6.16
C PRO A 807 -7.15 -15.11 -7.54
N GLY A 808 -6.14 -14.27 -7.79
CA GLY A 808 -5.35 -14.33 -9.01
C GLY A 808 -4.72 -15.71 -9.21
N MET A 809 -4.17 -16.29 -8.15
CA MET A 809 -3.63 -17.67 -8.16
C MET A 809 -4.70 -18.71 -8.49
N ALA A 810 -5.90 -18.62 -7.89
CA ALA A 810 -6.99 -19.55 -8.19
C ALA A 810 -7.38 -19.53 -9.68
N ASN A 811 -7.44 -18.34 -10.29
CA ASN A 811 -7.67 -18.19 -11.72
C ASN A 811 -6.50 -18.75 -12.55
N CYS A 812 -5.24 -18.51 -12.17
CA CYS A 812 -4.08 -19.09 -12.86
C CYS A 812 -4.05 -20.63 -12.79
N ILE A 813 -4.45 -21.23 -11.66
CA ILE A 813 -4.56 -22.69 -11.52
C ILE A 813 -5.66 -23.24 -12.43
N LYS A 814 -6.76 -22.51 -12.61
CA LYS A 814 -7.82 -22.85 -13.57
C LYS A 814 -7.28 -22.86 -15.00
N ILE A 815 -6.61 -21.79 -15.42
CA ILE A 815 -5.98 -21.69 -16.77
C ILE A 815 -4.99 -22.84 -17.01
N ARG A 816 -4.19 -23.17 -16.00
CA ARG A 816 -3.24 -24.29 -16.04
C ARG A 816 -3.94 -25.63 -16.28
N ASP A 817 -5.08 -25.85 -15.62
CA ASP A 817 -5.88 -27.08 -15.70
C ASP A 817 -6.52 -27.23 -17.09
N ASP A 818 -7.13 -26.15 -17.60
CA ASP A 818 -7.79 -26.12 -18.91
C ASP A 818 -6.80 -26.35 -20.07
N LEU A 819 -5.59 -25.80 -19.96
CA LEU A 819 -4.50 -26.00 -20.94
C LEU A 819 -3.68 -27.27 -20.68
N LYS A 820 -3.97 -28.03 -19.62
CA LYS A 820 -3.24 -29.23 -19.21
C LYS A 820 -1.72 -29.01 -19.13
N MET A 821 -1.31 -27.88 -18.55
CA MET A 821 0.10 -27.50 -18.43
C MET A 821 0.87 -28.41 -17.46
N GLU A 822 2.20 -28.44 -17.57
CA GLU A 822 3.06 -29.12 -16.60
C GLU A 822 3.00 -28.47 -15.20
N ARG A 823 2.50 -29.23 -14.21
CA ARG A 823 2.29 -28.79 -12.81
C ARG A 823 3.54 -28.14 -12.17
N LEU A 824 4.71 -28.79 -12.24
CA LEU A 824 5.94 -28.29 -11.60
C LEU A 824 6.46 -26.99 -12.24
N ARG A 825 6.55 -26.94 -13.58
CA ARG A 825 7.04 -25.74 -14.28
C ARG A 825 6.11 -24.55 -14.07
N PHE A 826 4.81 -24.78 -13.99
CA PHE A 826 3.85 -23.74 -13.65
C PHE A 826 4.14 -23.15 -12.27
N HIS A 827 4.29 -23.98 -11.24
CA HIS A 827 4.58 -23.51 -9.89
C HIS A 827 5.89 -22.73 -9.83
N LEU A 828 6.95 -23.22 -10.50
CA LEU A 828 8.22 -22.51 -10.60
C LEU A 828 8.08 -21.15 -11.32
N ALA A 829 7.26 -21.07 -12.37
CA ALA A 829 7.01 -19.82 -13.10
C ALA A 829 6.32 -18.77 -12.22
N ILE A 830 5.29 -19.20 -11.47
CA ILE A 830 4.56 -18.32 -10.55
C ILE A 830 5.46 -17.87 -9.40
N TRP A 831 6.23 -18.79 -8.77
CA TRP A 831 7.18 -18.43 -7.71
C TRP A 831 8.29 -17.49 -8.18
N LEU A 832 8.81 -17.71 -9.40
CA LEU A 832 9.76 -16.80 -10.02
C LEU A 832 9.14 -15.42 -10.23
N ALA A 833 7.90 -15.35 -10.69
CA ALA A 833 7.19 -14.07 -10.86
C ALA A 833 6.97 -13.36 -9.53
N ILE A 834 6.57 -14.08 -8.47
CA ILE A 834 6.42 -13.53 -7.11
C ILE A 834 7.73 -12.94 -6.62
N LEU A 835 8.82 -13.71 -6.69
CA LEU A 835 10.14 -13.29 -6.21
C LEU A 835 10.64 -12.07 -6.98
N LEU A 836 10.56 -12.09 -8.31
CA LEU A 836 10.99 -10.98 -9.15
C LEU A 836 10.15 -9.72 -8.90
N ALA A 837 8.83 -9.84 -8.81
CA ALA A 837 7.95 -8.71 -8.53
C ALA A 837 8.22 -8.10 -7.15
N MET A 838 8.35 -8.94 -6.11
CA MET A 838 8.63 -8.48 -4.74
C MET A 838 9.98 -7.78 -4.65
N VAL A 839 11.05 -8.40 -5.16
CA VAL A 839 12.40 -7.81 -5.13
C VAL A 839 12.45 -6.52 -5.94
N SER A 840 11.98 -6.54 -7.19
CA SER A 840 12.06 -5.36 -8.05
C SER A 840 11.19 -4.20 -7.56
N ALA A 841 9.97 -4.46 -7.07
CA ALA A 841 9.10 -3.41 -6.53
C ALA A 841 9.67 -2.79 -5.26
N VAL A 842 10.11 -3.60 -4.28
CA VAL A 842 10.65 -3.09 -3.00
C VAL A 842 11.95 -2.33 -3.22
N VAL A 843 12.87 -2.87 -4.02
CA VAL A 843 14.12 -2.19 -4.38
C VAL A 843 13.83 -0.85 -5.05
N TYR A 844 12.90 -0.83 -6.01
CA TYR A 844 12.55 0.40 -6.72
C TYR A 844 11.84 1.43 -5.83
N HIS A 845 10.96 1.01 -4.92
CA HIS A 845 10.35 1.91 -3.90
C HIS A 845 11.41 2.56 -3.01
N ILE A 846 12.36 1.78 -2.49
CA ILE A 846 13.45 2.28 -1.64
C ILE A 846 14.28 3.30 -2.41
N MET A 847 14.69 2.96 -3.63
CA MET A 847 15.52 3.85 -4.47
C MET A 847 14.77 5.12 -4.86
N LEU A 848 13.48 5.02 -5.17
CA LEU A 848 12.65 6.18 -5.50
C LEU A 848 12.46 7.10 -4.28
N ALA A 849 12.27 6.54 -3.09
CA ALA A 849 12.19 7.29 -1.84
C ALA A 849 13.49 8.03 -1.53
N TYR A 850 14.63 7.35 -1.62
CA TYR A 850 15.93 8.01 -1.44
C TYR A 850 16.26 9.02 -2.56
N SER A 851 15.62 8.93 -3.73
CA SER A 851 15.84 9.89 -4.81
C SER A 851 15.02 11.17 -4.69
N ARG A 852 13.80 11.12 -4.15
CA ARG A 852 12.86 12.25 -4.12
C ARG A 852 12.43 12.68 -2.72
N GLY A 853 12.79 11.90 -1.71
CA GLY A 853 12.18 11.91 -0.40
C GLY A 853 10.85 11.15 -0.40
N ALA A 854 10.66 10.29 0.60
CA ALA A 854 9.38 9.61 0.85
C ALA A 854 8.22 10.61 1.11
N ASP A 855 8.51 11.82 1.58
CA ASP A 855 7.52 12.88 1.80
C ASP A 855 6.89 13.39 0.50
N SER A 856 7.64 13.29 -0.59
CA SER A 856 7.22 13.64 -1.95
C SER A 856 6.53 12.49 -2.68
N MET A 857 6.45 11.30 -2.07
CA MET A 857 5.82 10.10 -2.65
C MET A 857 4.31 10.08 -2.37
N HIS A 858 3.67 8.95 -2.66
CA HIS A 858 2.22 8.82 -2.53
C HIS A 858 1.75 9.03 -1.08
N ASN A 859 1.01 10.11 -0.82
CA ASN A 859 0.65 10.53 0.54
C ASN A 859 -0.10 9.45 1.35
N TRP A 860 -1.03 8.71 0.73
CA TRP A 860 -1.72 7.61 1.41
C TRP A 860 -0.73 6.59 1.97
N PHE A 861 0.16 6.04 1.14
CA PHE A 861 1.08 4.98 1.53
C PHE A 861 2.24 5.45 2.42
N TYR A 862 2.82 6.62 2.14
CA TYR A 862 4.03 7.08 2.81
C TYR A 862 3.77 7.97 4.03
N SER A 863 2.54 8.46 4.22
CA SER A 863 2.21 9.37 5.33
C SER A 863 0.94 8.95 6.07
N SER A 864 -0.22 8.88 5.39
CA SER A 864 -1.50 8.66 6.07
C SER A 864 -1.65 7.25 6.64
N PHE A 865 -1.37 6.21 5.85
CA PHE A 865 -1.61 4.82 6.22
C PHE A 865 -0.73 4.36 7.39
N PRO A 866 0.61 4.53 7.38
CA PRO A 866 1.44 4.07 8.47
C PRO A 866 1.18 4.84 9.77
N ARG A 867 0.88 6.16 9.66
CA ARG A 867 0.45 6.96 10.80
C ARG A 867 -0.87 6.44 11.38
N LEU A 868 -1.88 6.21 10.54
CA LEU A 868 -3.16 5.65 10.98
C LEU A 868 -3.00 4.29 11.65
N LEU A 869 -2.10 3.44 11.15
CA LEU A 869 -1.78 2.14 11.76
C LEU A 869 -1.27 2.31 13.20
N PHE A 870 -0.20 3.07 13.39
CA PHE A 870 0.42 3.22 14.72
C PHE A 870 -0.43 4.07 15.66
N ASP A 871 -1.13 5.09 15.16
CA ASP A 871 -2.12 5.84 15.94
C ASP A 871 -3.29 4.94 16.37
N SER A 872 -3.69 3.96 15.56
CA SER A 872 -4.72 2.97 15.94
C SER A 872 -4.22 2.02 17.03
N VAL A 873 -2.95 1.56 16.96
CA VAL A 873 -2.34 0.76 18.04
C VAL A 873 -2.21 1.58 19.33
N CYS A 874 -1.76 2.83 19.23
CA CYS A 874 -1.62 3.73 20.36
C CYS A 874 -2.98 4.04 21.01
N SER A 875 -3.96 4.51 20.22
CA SER A 875 -5.29 4.89 20.73
C SER A 875 -6.04 3.72 21.36
N THR A 876 -5.97 2.51 20.78
CA THR A 876 -6.61 1.33 21.37
C THR A 876 -5.94 0.88 22.65
N THR A 877 -4.62 1.01 22.77
CA THR A 877 -3.88 0.66 23.99
C THR A 877 -4.07 1.72 25.08
N LYS A 878 -4.14 2.99 24.72
CA LYS A 878 -4.35 4.12 25.64
C LYS A 878 -5.78 4.22 26.14
N SER A 879 -6.77 4.07 25.26
CA SER A 879 -8.19 4.06 25.57
C SER A 879 -8.84 2.80 25.05
N MET A 880 -8.90 1.77 25.90
CA MET A 880 -9.35 0.43 25.52
C MET A 880 -10.82 0.45 25.11
N PRO A 881 -11.14 0.02 23.87
CA PRO A 881 -12.51 -0.14 23.43
C PRO A 881 -13.37 -1.04 24.32
N VAL A 882 -14.56 -0.58 24.67
CA VAL A 882 -15.60 -1.42 25.28
C VAL A 882 -16.39 -2.17 24.21
N ASP A 883 -17.03 -3.26 24.63
CA ASP A 883 -17.89 -4.06 23.78
C ASP A 883 -19.11 -3.28 23.29
N THR A 884 -19.67 -3.70 22.16
CA THR A 884 -20.92 -3.16 21.63
C THR A 884 -21.89 -4.32 21.48
N ALA A 885 -22.60 -4.64 22.57
CA ALA A 885 -23.45 -5.83 22.69
C ALA A 885 -24.40 -6.04 21.49
N HIS A 886 -24.88 -4.95 20.87
CA HIS A 886 -25.74 -5.00 19.68
C HIS A 886 -25.04 -5.61 18.45
N CYS A 887 -23.74 -5.33 18.23
CA CYS A 887 -23.01 -5.85 17.08
C CYS A 887 -22.76 -7.37 17.20
N GLY A 888 -22.56 -7.88 18.41
CA GLY A 888 -22.45 -9.33 18.65
C GLY A 888 -23.70 -10.11 18.20
N TRP A 889 -24.89 -9.56 18.45
CA TRP A 889 -26.16 -10.15 17.98
C TRP A 889 -26.28 -10.16 16.45
N TRP A 890 -25.82 -9.11 15.77
CA TRP A 890 -25.79 -9.09 14.30
C TRP A 890 -24.84 -10.13 13.71
N VAL A 891 -23.68 -10.36 14.34
CA VAL A 891 -22.77 -11.45 13.95
C VAL A 891 -23.47 -12.81 14.07
N LEU A 892 -24.14 -13.08 15.20
CA LEU A 892 -24.86 -14.34 15.39
C LEU A 892 -26.03 -14.49 14.41
N ALA A 893 -26.80 -13.42 14.19
CA ALA A 893 -27.92 -13.40 13.25
C ALA A 893 -27.45 -13.69 11.82
N GLY A 894 -26.39 -13.02 11.34
CA GLY A 894 -25.85 -13.27 10.01
C GLY A 894 -25.31 -14.69 9.83
N GLY A 895 -24.68 -15.26 10.87
CA GLY A 895 -24.28 -16.67 10.90
C GLY A 895 -25.48 -17.62 10.78
N ALA A 896 -26.55 -17.36 11.55
CA ALA A 896 -27.78 -18.15 11.51
C ALA A 896 -28.48 -18.06 10.15
N VAL A 897 -28.58 -16.85 9.57
CA VAL A 897 -29.13 -16.63 8.22
C VAL A 897 -28.32 -17.38 7.17
N MET A 898 -26.98 -17.35 7.25
CA MET A 898 -26.14 -18.14 6.34
C MET A 898 -26.36 -19.64 6.50
N ALA A 899 -26.42 -20.16 7.73
CA ALA A 899 -26.69 -21.58 7.97
C ALA A 899 -28.04 -22.00 7.38
N ALA A 900 -29.09 -21.21 7.64
CA ALA A 900 -30.41 -21.42 7.07
C ALA A 900 -30.38 -21.35 5.54
N LEU A 901 -29.70 -20.38 4.95
CA LEU A 901 -29.57 -20.24 3.50
C LEU A 901 -28.87 -21.45 2.88
N LEU A 902 -27.77 -21.93 3.47
CA LEU A 902 -27.06 -23.11 2.98
C LEU A 902 -27.90 -24.38 3.10
N TYR A 903 -28.64 -24.54 4.20
CA TYR A 903 -29.51 -25.69 4.43
C TYR A 903 -30.73 -25.68 3.50
N LEU A 904 -31.47 -24.57 3.44
CA LEU A 904 -32.66 -24.44 2.61
C LEU A 904 -32.33 -24.51 1.12
N ARG A 905 -31.16 -24.03 0.70
CA ARG A 905 -30.71 -24.15 -0.69
C ARG A 905 -30.46 -25.60 -1.12
N ALA A 906 -30.23 -26.52 -0.18
CA ALA A 906 -30.17 -27.95 -0.50
C ALA A 906 -31.55 -28.50 -0.91
N MET A 907 -32.65 -27.87 -0.45
CA MET A 907 -34.03 -28.25 -0.79
C MET A 907 -34.63 -27.39 -1.91
N TRP A 908 -34.33 -26.08 -1.92
CA TRP A 908 -34.91 -25.09 -2.83
C TRP A 908 -33.83 -24.37 -3.63
N PHE A 909 -33.62 -24.83 -4.86
CA PHE A 909 -32.56 -24.34 -5.76
C PHE A 909 -32.81 -22.92 -6.32
N TRP A 910 -33.96 -22.30 -6.06
CA TRP A 910 -34.30 -20.95 -6.51
C TRP A 910 -33.84 -19.84 -5.53
N LEU A 911 -33.47 -20.20 -4.30
CA LEU A 911 -33.01 -19.23 -3.30
C LEU A 911 -31.75 -18.47 -3.74
N PRO A 912 -31.55 -17.22 -3.24
CA PRO A 912 -30.35 -16.44 -3.50
C PRO A 912 -29.05 -17.20 -3.14
N HIS A 913 -27.99 -16.86 -3.85
CA HIS A 913 -26.64 -17.41 -3.67
C HIS A 913 -26.00 -16.88 -2.38
N PRO A 914 -25.40 -17.76 -1.55
CA PRO A 914 -24.68 -17.38 -0.33
C PRO A 914 -23.61 -16.28 -0.52
N ILE A 915 -23.00 -16.25 -1.70
CA ILE A 915 -21.99 -15.24 -2.04
C ILE A 915 -22.54 -13.81 -1.90
N GLY A 916 -23.81 -13.56 -2.23
CA GLY A 916 -24.36 -12.22 -2.11
C GLY A 916 -24.36 -11.71 -0.67
N LEU A 917 -24.66 -12.58 0.31
CA LEU A 917 -24.67 -12.22 1.74
C LEU A 917 -23.25 -11.94 2.27
N ILE A 918 -22.27 -12.78 1.94
CA ILE A 918 -20.88 -12.53 2.38
C ILE A 918 -20.29 -11.28 1.74
N MET A 919 -20.77 -10.87 0.55
CA MET A 919 -20.29 -9.68 -0.15
C MET A 919 -20.68 -8.37 0.53
N LEU A 920 -21.59 -8.40 1.51
CA LEU A 920 -21.90 -7.22 2.30
C LEU A 920 -20.70 -6.73 3.12
N VAL A 921 -19.71 -7.58 3.45
CA VAL A 921 -18.45 -7.15 4.10
C VAL A 921 -17.63 -6.18 3.24
N ASN A 922 -17.92 -6.16 1.93
CA ASN A 922 -17.16 -5.38 0.96
C ASN A 922 -17.80 -4.01 0.76
N PRO A 923 -17.17 -2.92 1.24
CA PRO A 923 -17.71 -1.57 1.05
C PRO A 923 -17.80 -1.19 -0.44
N ILE A 924 -16.94 -1.75 -1.30
CA ILE A 924 -16.91 -1.49 -2.75
C ILE A 924 -18.22 -1.92 -3.44
N MET A 925 -19.03 -2.77 -2.79
CA MET A 925 -20.37 -3.10 -3.30
C MET A 925 -21.27 -1.87 -3.48
N ALA A 926 -21.04 -0.79 -2.72
CA ALA A 926 -21.72 0.49 -2.92
C ALA A 926 -21.49 1.10 -4.30
N THR A 927 -20.35 0.81 -4.89
CA THR A 927 -19.96 1.26 -6.23
C THR A 927 -20.35 0.24 -7.31
N TYR A 928 -20.36 -1.04 -6.98
CA TYR A 928 -20.52 -2.13 -7.95
C TYR A 928 -21.95 -2.60 -8.20
N TRP A 929 -22.85 -2.46 -7.22
CA TRP A 929 -24.19 -3.07 -7.27
C TRP A 929 -24.98 -2.73 -8.54
N PHE A 930 -24.94 -1.47 -8.99
CA PHE A 930 -25.74 -1.01 -10.13
C PHE A 930 -25.20 -1.56 -11.46
N SER A 931 -23.88 -1.59 -11.63
CA SER A 931 -23.24 -2.19 -12.80
C SER A 931 -23.47 -3.71 -12.86
N ILE A 932 -23.48 -4.38 -11.70
CA ILE A 932 -23.85 -5.81 -11.61
C ILE A 932 -25.33 -6.00 -11.98
N LEU A 933 -26.23 -5.14 -11.52
CA LEU A 933 -27.64 -5.17 -11.91
C LEU A 933 -27.81 -5.05 -13.42
N LEU A 934 -27.11 -4.12 -14.07
CA LEU A 934 -27.16 -3.95 -15.54
C LEU A 934 -26.64 -5.18 -16.30
N GLY A 935 -25.50 -5.74 -15.88
CA GLY A 935 -24.95 -6.95 -16.48
C GLY A 935 -25.86 -8.17 -16.28
N TRP A 936 -26.45 -8.31 -15.09
CA TRP A 936 -27.45 -9.34 -14.79
C TRP A 936 -28.70 -9.18 -15.64
N LEU A 937 -29.22 -7.96 -15.79
CA LEU A 937 -30.40 -7.67 -16.59
C LEU A 937 -30.15 -8.05 -18.05
N ALA A 938 -29.03 -7.61 -18.61
CA ALA A 938 -28.64 -7.95 -19.99
C ALA A 938 -28.51 -9.46 -20.18
N LYS A 939 -27.82 -10.16 -19.26
CA LYS A 939 -27.69 -11.62 -19.31
C LYS A 939 -29.07 -12.30 -19.25
N SER A 940 -29.91 -11.89 -18.30
CA SER A 940 -31.22 -12.48 -18.09
C SER A 940 -32.11 -12.31 -19.32
N LEU A 941 -32.12 -11.13 -19.95
CA LEU A 941 -32.86 -10.88 -21.18
C LEU A 941 -32.35 -11.75 -22.33
N VAL A 942 -31.03 -11.81 -22.55
CA VAL A 942 -30.43 -12.63 -23.62
C VAL A 942 -30.69 -14.11 -23.40
N THR A 943 -30.61 -14.61 -22.16
CA THR A 943 -30.87 -16.03 -21.87
C THR A 943 -32.35 -16.40 -21.88
N LYS A 944 -33.24 -15.42 -21.64
CA LYS A 944 -34.70 -15.65 -21.63
C LYS A 944 -35.27 -15.63 -23.05
N TYR A 945 -34.79 -14.73 -23.90
CA TYR A 945 -35.33 -14.51 -25.25
C TYR A 945 -34.44 -15.04 -26.38
N GLY A 946 -33.15 -15.31 -26.12
CA GLY A 946 -32.19 -15.78 -27.11
C GLY A 946 -31.82 -17.26 -26.95
N ASN A 947 -31.33 -17.85 -28.03
CA ASN A 947 -30.77 -19.21 -28.02
C ASN A 947 -29.27 -19.21 -27.66
N LYS A 948 -28.66 -20.40 -27.57
CA LYS A 948 -27.23 -20.56 -27.23
C LYS A 948 -26.30 -19.80 -28.19
N ASP A 949 -26.64 -19.75 -29.48
CA ASP A 949 -25.82 -19.05 -30.47
C ASP A 949 -25.95 -17.53 -30.33
N THR A 950 -27.15 -17.04 -30.05
CA THR A 950 -27.39 -15.63 -29.72
C THR A 950 -26.54 -15.22 -28.52
N TYR A 951 -26.51 -16.03 -27.46
CA TYR A 951 -25.64 -15.80 -26.30
C TYR A 951 -24.16 -15.76 -26.70
N ARG A 952 -23.67 -16.70 -27.52
CA ARG A 952 -22.27 -16.72 -27.98
C ARG A 952 -21.88 -15.48 -28.78
N HIS A 953 -22.78 -14.97 -29.63
CA HIS A 953 -22.54 -13.75 -30.41
C HIS A 953 -22.57 -12.50 -29.54
N VAL A 954 -23.59 -12.35 -28.69
CA VAL A 954 -23.74 -11.21 -27.79
C VAL A 954 -22.63 -11.17 -26.74
N ARG A 955 -22.11 -12.32 -26.30
CA ARG A 955 -20.96 -12.42 -25.41
C ARG A 955 -19.74 -11.66 -25.95
N LYS A 956 -19.52 -11.67 -27.27
CA LYS A 956 -18.39 -10.95 -27.90
C LYS A 956 -18.50 -9.43 -27.69
N LEU A 957 -19.70 -8.87 -27.63
CA LEU A 957 -19.94 -7.44 -27.33
C LEU A 957 -19.51 -7.08 -25.90
N PHE A 958 -19.89 -7.88 -24.91
CA PHE A 958 -19.50 -7.63 -23.52
C PHE A 958 -17.99 -7.83 -23.27
N ILE A 959 -17.35 -8.74 -24.00
CA ILE A 959 -15.88 -8.87 -23.99
C ILE A 959 -15.23 -7.63 -24.61
N GLY A 960 -15.76 -7.13 -25.73
CA GLY A 960 -15.32 -5.87 -26.34
C GLY A 960 -15.42 -4.69 -25.36
N LEU A 961 -16.52 -4.63 -24.62
CA LEU A 961 -16.78 -3.61 -23.60
C LEU A 961 -15.68 -3.57 -22.52
N ILE A 962 -15.26 -4.75 -22.03
CA ILE A 962 -14.14 -4.91 -21.07
C ILE A 962 -12.82 -4.41 -21.68
N VAL A 963 -12.48 -4.90 -22.88
CA VAL A 963 -11.20 -4.59 -23.53
C VAL A 963 -11.09 -3.10 -23.87
N GLY A 964 -12.20 -2.45 -24.28
CA GLY A 964 -12.23 -1.02 -24.57
C GLY A 964 -11.93 -0.16 -23.33
N GLU A 965 -12.46 -0.52 -22.17
CA GLU A 965 -12.14 0.18 -20.91
C GLU A 965 -10.67 -0.03 -20.52
N PHE A 966 -10.16 -1.28 -20.54
CA PHE A 966 -8.74 -1.55 -20.22
C PHE A 966 -7.78 -0.80 -21.14
N PHE A 967 -8.10 -0.73 -22.44
CA PHE A 967 -7.30 0.00 -23.40
C PHE A 967 -7.26 1.50 -23.06
N ILE A 968 -8.40 2.12 -22.72
CA ILE A 968 -8.40 3.54 -22.33
C ILE A 968 -7.70 3.79 -21.00
N VAL A 969 -7.78 2.86 -20.03
CA VAL A 969 -7.03 2.98 -18.78
C VAL A 969 -5.51 2.97 -19.03
N VAL A 970 -5.01 2.07 -19.90
CA VAL A 970 -3.59 2.07 -20.28
C VAL A 970 -3.23 3.23 -21.20
N MET A 971 -4.14 3.71 -22.04
CA MET A 971 -3.91 4.92 -22.85
C MET A 971 -3.82 6.17 -21.95
N ALA A 972 -4.66 6.26 -20.92
CA ALA A 972 -4.64 7.33 -19.93
C ALA A 972 -3.29 7.37 -19.20
N LEU A 973 -2.66 6.22 -18.93
CA LEU A 973 -1.29 6.12 -18.41
C LEU A 973 -0.27 6.79 -19.33
N VAL A 974 -0.28 6.42 -20.62
CA VAL A 974 0.64 6.94 -21.62
C VAL A 974 0.44 8.45 -21.79
N VAL A 975 -0.81 8.90 -21.86
CA VAL A 975 -1.13 10.33 -21.98
C VAL A 975 -0.74 11.10 -20.72
N ALA A 976 -1.01 10.57 -19.52
CA ALA A 976 -0.60 11.18 -18.26
C ALA A 976 0.92 11.33 -18.17
N TYR A 977 1.66 10.33 -18.64
CA TYR A 977 3.12 10.38 -18.75
C TYR A 977 3.60 11.46 -19.73
N MET A 978 3.10 11.40 -20.97
CA MET A 978 3.54 12.30 -22.06
C MET A 978 3.21 13.76 -21.76
N LEU A 979 2.13 14.03 -21.03
CA LEU A 979 1.66 15.39 -20.75
C LEU A 979 2.00 15.90 -19.34
N ASP A 980 2.52 15.03 -18.46
CA ASP A 980 2.73 15.27 -17.02
C ASP A 980 1.45 15.80 -16.30
N VAL A 981 0.27 15.37 -16.76
CA VAL A 981 -1.04 15.74 -16.19
C VAL A 981 -1.63 14.54 -15.43
N ARG A 982 -2.28 14.80 -14.28
CA ARG A 982 -3.07 13.79 -13.58
C ARG A 982 -4.34 13.49 -14.36
N VAL A 983 -4.51 12.25 -14.79
CA VAL A 983 -5.72 11.77 -15.46
C VAL A 983 -6.40 10.74 -14.55
N PRO A 984 -7.52 11.09 -13.88
CA PRO A 984 -8.21 10.20 -12.95
C PRO A 984 -9.09 9.18 -13.69
N ILE A 985 -8.47 8.38 -14.57
CA ILE A 985 -9.11 7.27 -15.27
C ILE A 985 -8.42 5.99 -14.80
N ASP A 986 -9.06 5.33 -13.84
CA ASP A 986 -8.67 4.03 -13.32
C ASP A 986 -9.91 3.14 -13.12
N LEU A 987 -9.68 1.91 -12.66
CA LEU A 987 -10.72 0.94 -12.32
C LEU A 987 -11.17 1.03 -10.84
N ASN A 988 -10.73 2.05 -10.10
CA ASN A 988 -10.92 2.20 -8.65
C ASN A 988 -11.78 3.44 -8.31
N ARG A 989 -12.68 3.83 -9.21
CA ARG A 989 -13.48 5.07 -9.16
C ARG A 989 -14.50 5.13 -8.04
#